data_AF-A0A496YXB5-F1
#
_entry.id   AF-A0A496YXB5-F1
#
_cell.length_a   1.000
_cell.length_b   1.000
_cell.length_c   1.000
_cell.angle_alpha   90.00
_cell.angle_beta   90.00
_cell.angle_gamma   90.00
#
_symmetry.space_group_name_H-M   'P 1'
#
loop_
_entity.id
_entity.type
_entity.pdbx_description
1 polymer ?
#
loop_
_entity_poly.entity_id
_entity_poly.type
_entity_poly.pdbx_seq_one_letter_code
_entity_poly.pdbx_strand_id
1 'polypeptide(L)'
;MRILDSPLINKYSDLYEQVRFMHAKHANVVKDCTICHHRVPREKGDKYGKPATMKELTGTKTMPKACSSCHDRPWNPERIHVPGLKGAYHQLCIACHRVSRQKAGTNKVRYRSFIKGLKGARTLVSRAPLDCVSCHPRKVPDHKDLVELDGNVDALSVTKTCLSCHESQGGAVLNTGHWKWQGSSPFTLGNEKRIDLGKRFQGINNTTISLTANWPKCTGCHIGYGWKGENFDFTDMTKIDCLVCHDGTGTYQKSLMQAGFPERSAKLLNVAQHVGKPNRRTCGSCHFSGGMADPVKHAEMNPKLLDPVRNMDVHMASDGMDFRCQECHKTRKHKISGRSVFVPWVEGYFSCEGCHTQKPHIGSNLLAYHLNKHTDHVACQTCHIPIYSKGSPVITRWDWSTAGKDPGKNEPHGKTATFEKAYGSLTWKRCVKPVYLWYNGTVKRYLLGDPINEGGVTELNRPEGNRQDSDSRIYPFKAVTGKQLSDAVYKFLVPPKLWHGYWEHWDWNKAASEGLTAAGLPHSGKYKFVETIAYHGVNHEVLPKERALSCAQCHAALNNERACGRCHKSSGDIDFKALAHKGIDFRQMVKEGYHAAELIGRTDYINFKALGYAGDPIEVGGRFETLPLQTGAQPPPSYESFWSKEQGDLCNPSTLW
;
A
#
# COMPACT_ATOMS: atom_id res chain seq x y z
N MET A 1 -19.81 1.19 -3.76
CA MET A 1 -21.00 2.04 -3.51
C MET A 1 -20.54 3.39 -2.97
N ARG A 2 -20.97 4.49 -3.60
CA ARG A 2 -20.75 5.86 -3.14
C ARG A 2 -22.05 6.32 -2.46
N ILE A 3 -22.02 6.49 -1.15
CA ILE A 3 -23.19 6.98 -0.39
C ILE A 3 -23.18 8.51 -0.46
N LEU A 4 -24.37 9.08 -0.58
CA LEU A 4 -24.64 10.52 -0.76
C LEU A 4 -24.28 11.09 -2.14
N ASP A 5 -23.92 10.25 -3.12
CA ASP A 5 -23.86 10.66 -4.53
C ASP A 5 -25.29 10.70 -5.09
N SER A 6 -26.01 11.78 -4.80
CA SER A 6 -27.42 11.92 -5.13
C SER A 6 -27.71 13.34 -5.58
N PRO A 7 -28.36 13.54 -6.74
CA PRO A 7 -28.83 14.86 -7.18
C PRO A 7 -29.69 15.56 -6.11
N LEU A 8 -30.49 14.79 -5.36
CA LEU A 8 -31.33 15.30 -4.27
C LEU A 8 -30.50 15.91 -3.14
N ILE A 9 -29.41 15.25 -2.75
CA ILE A 9 -28.52 15.71 -1.67
C ILE A 9 -27.67 16.89 -2.15
N ASN A 10 -27.15 16.79 -3.38
CA ASN A 10 -26.24 17.78 -3.93
C ASN A 10 -26.95 19.08 -4.36
N LYS A 11 -28.28 19.03 -4.58
CA LYS A 11 -29.11 20.19 -4.94
C LYS A 11 -28.91 21.40 -4.01
N TYR A 12 -28.68 21.17 -2.72
CA TYR A 12 -28.64 22.25 -1.72
C TYR A 12 -27.25 22.54 -1.14
N SER A 13 -26.29 21.61 -1.23
CA SER A 13 -24.93 21.80 -0.71
C SER A 13 -23.99 20.71 -1.22
N ASP A 14 -22.94 21.08 -1.96
CA ASP A 14 -21.98 20.15 -2.55
C ASP A 14 -20.51 20.53 -2.26
N LEU A 15 -20.21 20.80 -0.98
CA LEU A 15 -18.91 21.26 -0.49
C LEU A 15 -17.89 20.13 -0.25
N TYR A 16 -18.35 18.89 -0.18
CA TYR A 16 -17.55 17.72 0.16
C TYR A 16 -17.78 16.62 -0.87
N GLU A 17 -16.75 15.83 -1.17
CA GLU A 17 -16.92 14.66 -2.03
C GLU A 17 -17.77 13.58 -1.32
N GLN A 18 -18.45 12.75 -2.10
CA GLN A 18 -19.20 11.59 -1.62
C GLN A 18 -18.38 10.62 -0.73
N VAL A 19 -19.06 9.84 0.12
CA VAL A 19 -18.42 8.80 0.94
C VAL A 19 -18.39 7.48 0.18
N ARG A 20 -17.22 6.83 0.15
CA ARG A 20 -17.12 5.43 -0.26
C ARG A 20 -17.51 4.53 0.91
N PHE A 21 -18.61 3.80 0.79
CA PHE A 21 -19.09 2.93 1.86
C PHE A 21 -18.57 1.50 1.71
N MET A 22 -17.89 1.03 2.74
CA MET A 22 -17.33 -0.33 2.83
C MET A 22 -18.41 -1.34 3.25
N HIS A 23 -19.38 -1.61 2.36
CA HIS A 23 -20.55 -2.44 2.68
C HIS A 23 -20.16 -3.81 3.24
N ALA A 24 -19.23 -4.53 2.61
CA ALA A 24 -18.80 -5.86 3.05
C ALA A 24 -18.20 -5.85 4.48
N LYS A 25 -17.45 -4.79 4.86
CA LYS A 25 -16.92 -4.63 6.21
C LYS A 25 -18.05 -4.49 7.22
N HIS A 26 -19.01 -3.63 6.92
CA HIS A 26 -20.17 -3.40 7.78
C HIS A 26 -21.01 -4.67 7.90
N ALA A 27 -21.27 -5.37 6.79
CA ALA A 27 -21.97 -6.65 6.83
C ALA A 27 -21.26 -7.69 7.70
N ASN A 28 -19.91 -7.75 7.64
CA ASN A 28 -19.13 -8.67 8.48
C ASN A 28 -19.19 -8.31 9.98
N VAL A 29 -19.15 -7.01 10.30
CA VAL A 29 -19.18 -6.52 11.70
C VAL A 29 -20.58 -6.58 12.29
N VAL A 30 -21.59 -6.09 11.55
CA VAL A 30 -22.96 -5.90 12.04
C VAL A 30 -23.76 -7.19 11.95
N LYS A 31 -23.53 -8.01 10.91
CA LYS A 31 -24.22 -9.29 10.59
C LYS A 31 -25.72 -9.22 10.36
N ASP A 32 -26.43 -8.23 10.92
CA ASP A 32 -27.80 -7.88 10.59
C ASP A 32 -27.83 -6.57 9.80
N CYS A 33 -27.99 -6.68 8.48
CA CYS A 33 -27.99 -5.54 7.58
C CYS A 33 -29.14 -4.54 7.86
N THR A 34 -30.23 -4.98 8.49
CA THR A 34 -31.42 -4.12 8.72
C THR A 34 -31.16 -2.99 9.69
N ILE A 35 -30.21 -3.17 10.61
CA ILE A 35 -29.75 -2.14 11.54
C ILE A 35 -29.30 -0.87 10.80
N CYS A 36 -28.77 -1.04 9.58
CA CYS A 36 -28.27 0.05 8.74
C CYS A 36 -29.28 0.51 7.67
N HIS A 37 -30.33 -0.26 7.40
CA HIS A 37 -31.23 -0.01 6.27
C HIS A 37 -32.65 0.41 6.70
N HIS A 38 -33.06 0.08 7.93
CA HIS A 38 -34.42 0.29 8.38
C HIS A 38 -34.47 0.85 9.80
N ARG A 39 -35.42 1.76 10.02
CA ARG A 39 -35.76 2.29 11.34
C ARG A 39 -37.25 2.16 11.59
N VAL A 40 -37.59 1.89 12.84
CA VAL A 40 -38.96 1.83 13.34
C VAL A 40 -39.13 2.78 14.53
N PRO A 41 -40.31 3.38 14.72
CA PRO A 41 -40.60 4.17 15.92
C PRO A 41 -40.43 3.31 17.18
N ARG A 42 -39.87 3.87 18.26
CA ARG A 42 -39.85 3.21 19.58
C ARG A 42 -41.24 3.16 20.19
N GLU A 43 -42.04 4.20 19.94
CA GLU A 43 -43.39 4.39 20.46
C GLU A 43 -44.20 5.30 19.51
N LYS A 44 -45.52 5.41 19.75
CA LYS A 44 -46.40 6.25 18.94
C LYS A 44 -45.99 7.73 19.10
N GLY A 45 -45.57 8.35 18.00
CA GLY A 45 -45.08 9.74 18.01
C GLY A 45 -43.56 9.89 18.07
N ASP A 46 -42.80 8.78 18.18
CA ASP A 46 -41.34 8.82 18.11
C ASP A 46 -40.85 9.26 16.72
N LYS A 47 -40.23 10.44 16.70
CA LYS A 47 -39.76 11.13 15.49
C LYS A 47 -38.31 10.77 15.11
N TYR A 48 -37.60 10.02 15.95
CA TYR A 48 -36.19 9.65 15.74
C TYR A 48 -36.00 8.18 15.37
N GLY A 49 -36.84 7.31 15.92
CA GLY A 49 -36.83 5.86 15.67
C GLY A 49 -35.59 5.13 16.21
N LYS A 50 -35.69 3.80 16.27
CA LYS A 50 -34.58 2.88 16.55
C LYS A 50 -34.25 2.06 15.29
N PRO A 51 -33.02 1.53 15.13
CA PRO A 51 -32.72 0.53 14.11
C PRO A 51 -33.71 -0.63 14.21
N ALA A 52 -34.22 -1.07 13.07
CA ALA A 52 -35.04 -2.28 13.00
C ALA A 52 -34.13 -3.50 12.84
N THR A 53 -34.52 -4.62 13.43
CA THR A 53 -33.89 -5.93 13.22
C THR A 53 -34.63 -6.72 12.14
N MET A 54 -33.97 -7.72 11.54
CA MET A 54 -34.63 -8.63 10.60
C MET A 54 -35.87 -9.28 11.22
N LYS A 55 -35.80 -9.63 12.52
CA LYS A 55 -36.91 -10.24 13.27
C LYS A 55 -38.11 -9.30 13.38
N GLU A 56 -37.88 -8.02 13.61
CA GLU A 56 -38.95 -7.02 13.70
C GLU A 56 -39.60 -6.80 12.32
N LEU A 57 -38.80 -6.71 11.25
CA LEU A 57 -39.31 -6.48 9.91
C LEU A 57 -40.09 -7.67 9.36
N THR A 58 -39.63 -8.90 9.56
CA THR A 58 -40.34 -10.10 9.09
C THR A 58 -41.65 -10.34 9.83
N GLY A 59 -41.80 -9.80 11.04
CA GLY A 59 -43.06 -9.79 11.78
C GLY A 59 -44.08 -8.77 11.28
N THR A 60 -43.65 -7.75 10.52
CA THR A 60 -44.54 -6.72 9.97
C THR A 60 -44.98 -7.05 8.55
N LYS A 61 -46.29 -7.03 8.25
CA LYS A 61 -46.83 -7.22 6.89
C LYS A 61 -46.79 -5.94 6.02
N THR A 62 -46.08 -4.91 6.46
CA THR A 62 -46.02 -3.60 5.78
C THR A 62 -44.69 -3.41 5.09
N MET A 63 -44.73 -3.05 3.82
CA MET A 63 -43.53 -2.75 3.04
C MET A 63 -42.82 -1.49 3.58
N PRO A 64 -41.50 -1.51 3.80
CA PRO A 64 -40.77 -0.34 4.29
C PRO A 64 -40.83 0.84 3.30
N LYS A 65 -40.98 2.06 3.82
CA LYS A 65 -40.91 3.28 3.01
C LYS A 65 -39.46 3.72 2.78
N ALA A 66 -39.17 4.32 1.63
CA ALA A 66 -37.86 4.90 1.34
C ALA A 66 -37.58 6.12 2.24
N CYS A 67 -36.31 6.33 2.63
CA CYS A 67 -35.91 7.48 3.46
C CYS A 67 -36.30 8.82 2.82
N SER A 68 -36.19 8.92 1.49
CA SER A 68 -36.58 10.12 0.73
C SER A 68 -38.05 10.48 0.88
N SER A 69 -38.95 9.54 1.19
CA SER A 69 -40.38 9.85 1.38
C SER A 69 -40.65 10.77 2.58
N CYS A 70 -39.73 10.83 3.55
CA CYS A 70 -39.84 11.68 4.72
C CYS A 70 -38.72 12.73 4.82
N HIS A 71 -37.60 12.53 4.14
CA HIS A 71 -36.37 13.33 4.28
C HIS A 71 -35.93 14.02 2.98
N ASP A 72 -36.82 14.19 2.00
CA ASP A 72 -36.49 14.75 0.67
C ASP A 72 -35.93 16.18 0.70
N ARG A 73 -36.34 17.00 1.67
CA ARG A 73 -35.92 18.40 1.81
C ARG A 73 -34.96 18.59 2.99
N PRO A 74 -33.92 19.44 2.87
CA PRO A 74 -33.02 19.77 3.99
C PRO A 74 -33.74 20.44 5.15
N TRP A 75 -34.82 21.17 4.85
CA TRP A 75 -35.69 21.85 5.80
C TRP A 75 -37.15 21.67 5.38
N ASN A 76 -38.00 21.32 6.33
CA ASN A 76 -39.46 21.29 6.15
C ASN A 76 -40.10 22.14 7.26
N PRO A 77 -40.73 23.29 6.94
CA PRO A 77 -41.30 24.18 7.94
C PRO A 77 -42.46 23.55 8.73
N GLU A 78 -43.19 22.58 8.16
CA GLU A 78 -44.25 21.84 8.86
C GLU A 78 -43.69 20.74 9.77
N ARG A 79 -42.42 20.36 9.56
CA ARG A 79 -41.75 19.25 10.24
C ARG A 79 -40.31 19.62 10.60
N ILE A 80 -40.14 20.72 11.34
CA ILE A 80 -38.84 21.30 11.72
C ILE A 80 -37.85 20.34 12.41
N HIS A 81 -38.36 19.25 12.98
CA HIS A 81 -37.60 18.23 13.70
C HIS A 81 -37.12 17.07 12.79
N VAL A 82 -37.62 16.98 11.55
CA VAL A 82 -37.23 15.96 10.60
C VAL A 82 -36.02 16.45 9.83
N PRO A 83 -34.83 15.84 10.00
CA PRO A 83 -33.65 16.27 9.24
C PRO A 83 -33.84 15.96 7.76
N GLY A 84 -33.19 16.69 6.86
CA GLY A 84 -33.08 16.24 5.48
C GLY A 84 -32.27 14.95 5.33
N LEU A 85 -32.31 14.36 4.14
CA LEU A 85 -31.74 13.03 3.86
C LEU A 85 -30.26 12.92 4.27
N LYS A 86 -29.48 13.97 4.03
CA LYS A 86 -28.08 14.06 4.46
C LYS A 86 -27.94 13.99 5.99
N GLY A 87 -28.78 14.74 6.71
CA GLY A 87 -28.82 14.74 8.17
C GLY A 87 -29.27 13.39 8.74
N ALA A 88 -30.26 12.75 8.12
CA ALA A 88 -30.73 11.42 8.51
C ALA A 88 -29.61 10.36 8.38
N TYR A 89 -28.90 10.34 7.24
CA TYR A 89 -27.76 9.44 7.06
C TYR A 89 -26.61 9.74 8.03
N HIS A 90 -26.30 11.01 8.29
CA HIS A 90 -25.28 11.37 9.28
C HIS A 90 -25.67 10.89 10.68
N GLN A 91 -26.90 11.11 11.12
CA GLN A 91 -27.38 10.63 12.41
C GLN A 91 -27.28 9.11 12.51
N LEU A 92 -27.68 8.38 11.46
CA LEU A 92 -27.60 6.92 11.42
C LEU A 92 -26.16 6.41 11.56
N CYS A 93 -25.26 6.91 10.72
CA CYS A 93 -23.85 6.51 10.71
C CYS A 93 -23.15 6.90 12.01
N ILE A 94 -23.28 8.16 12.44
CA ILE A 94 -22.60 8.69 13.63
C ILE A 94 -23.15 8.03 14.90
N ALA A 95 -24.46 7.82 15.03
CA ALA A 95 -25.02 7.13 16.18
C ALA A 95 -24.42 5.72 16.30
N CYS A 96 -24.42 4.95 15.22
CA CYS A 96 -23.80 3.63 15.19
C CYS A 96 -22.30 3.70 15.51
N HIS A 97 -21.54 4.62 14.90
CA HIS A 97 -20.11 4.78 15.13
C HIS A 97 -19.77 5.19 16.58
N ARG A 98 -20.64 5.96 17.25
CA ARG A 98 -20.47 6.38 18.65
C ARG A 98 -20.68 5.21 19.62
N VAL A 99 -21.67 4.37 19.37
CA VAL A 99 -22.04 3.24 20.26
C VAL A 99 -21.24 1.98 19.97
N SER A 100 -20.86 1.78 18.71
CA SER A 100 -19.93 0.73 18.29
C SER A 100 -18.50 1.07 18.69
N ARG A 101 -18.28 1.72 19.86
CA ARG A 101 -16.98 1.75 20.53
C ARG A 101 -16.49 0.31 20.52
N GLN A 102 -15.66 -0.01 19.54
CA GLN A 102 -14.98 -1.27 19.45
C GLN A 102 -14.12 -1.22 20.70
N LYS A 103 -14.61 -1.78 21.81
CA LYS A 103 -13.80 -2.04 23.00
C LYS A 103 -12.58 -2.71 22.40
N ALA A 104 -11.42 -2.06 22.54
CA ALA A 104 -10.17 -2.63 22.09
C ALA A 104 -10.18 -4.05 22.64
N GLY A 105 -10.33 -5.05 21.75
CA GLY A 105 -10.65 -6.40 22.18
C GLY A 105 -9.69 -6.79 23.29
N THR A 106 -10.21 -7.29 24.40
CA THR A 106 -9.39 -7.93 25.45
C THR A 106 -8.57 -9.08 24.85
N ASN A 107 -9.00 -9.61 23.71
CA ASN A 107 -8.14 -10.26 22.73
C ASN A 107 -7.14 -9.24 22.19
N LYS A 108 -6.00 -9.13 22.90
CA LYS A 108 -4.74 -8.56 22.43
C LYS A 108 -4.74 -8.60 20.91
N VAL A 109 -4.83 -7.45 20.25
CA VAL A 109 -4.40 -7.33 18.87
C VAL A 109 -2.98 -7.90 18.86
N ARG A 110 -2.82 -9.16 18.42
CA ARG A 110 -1.57 -9.96 18.43
C ARG A 110 -0.54 -9.41 17.42
N TYR A 111 -0.55 -8.11 17.21
CA TYR A 111 0.33 -7.37 16.30
C TYR A 111 1.03 -6.28 17.11
N ARG A 112 1.52 -6.65 18.31
CA ARG A 112 2.19 -5.75 19.26
C ARG A 112 3.43 -5.11 18.65
N SER A 113 4.07 -5.74 17.67
CA SER A 113 5.18 -5.15 16.91
C SER A 113 4.78 -3.98 16.00
N PHE A 114 3.49 -3.76 15.69
CA PHE A 114 3.09 -2.80 14.65
C PHE A 114 2.50 -1.48 15.12
N ILE A 115 2.08 -1.35 16.38
CA ILE A 115 1.22 -0.21 16.78
C ILE A 115 1.52 0.34 18.19
N LYS A 116 2.24 -0.34 19.07
CA LYS A 116 2.55 0.21 20.41
C LYS A 116 3.94 0.84 20.48
N GLY A 117 4.02 2.17 20.41
CA GLY A 117 5.18 2.91 20.91
C GLY A 117 5.67 4.11 20.08
N LEU A 118 5.21 4.28 18.84
CA LEU A 118 5.61 5.45 18.07
C LEU A 118 4.82 6.68 18.50
N LYS A 119 5.45 7.56 19.30
CA LYS A 119 5.00 8.95 19.43
C LYS A 119 4.90 9.54 18.03
N GLY A 120 3.68 9.83 17.57
CA GLY A 120 3.40 10.49 16.30
C GLY A 120 3.07 9.59 15.10
N ALA A 121 3.14 8.25 15.20
CA ALA A 121 2.62 7.38 14.14
C ALA A 121 1.14 7.08 14.39
N ARG A 122 0.29 7.34 13.41
CA ARG A 122 -1.14 7.08 13.51
C ARG A 122 -1.37 5.57 13.59
N THR A 123 -1.92 5.11 14.71
CA THR A 123 -2.49 3.77 14.80
C THR A 123 -3.66 3.69 13.82
N LEU A 124 -3.75 2.63 13.02
CA LEU A 124 -4.94 2.38 12.19
C LEU A 124 -6.17 2.58 13.08
N VAL A 125 -7.09 3.37 12.56
CA VAL A 125 -8.28 3.87 13.24
C VAL A 125 -9.02 2.70 13.88
N SER A 126 -8.77 2.44 15.17
CA SER A 126 -9.47 1.43 15.96
C SER A 126 -10.89 1.88 16.34
N ARG A 127 -11.36 2.97 15.72
CA ARG A 127 -12.64 3.62 15.97
C ARG A 127 -13.28 3.97 14.64
N ALA A 128 -14.59 3.80 14.54
CA ALA A 128 -15.32 4.25 13.39
C ALA A 128 -15.23 5.80 13.29
N PRO A 129 -15.18 6.38 12.07
CA PRO A 129 -14.98 7.82 11.90
C PRO A 129 -16.18 8.62 12.44
N LEU A 130 -15.90 9.70 13.16
CA LEU A 130 -16.93 10.55 13.78
C LEU A 130 -16.89 12.01 13.30
N ASP A 131 -15.81 12.43 12.65
CA ASP A 131 -15.64 13.79 12.14
C ASP A 131 -15.86 13.86 10.62
N CYS A 132 -16.27 15.05 10.15
CA CYS A 132 -16.64 15.28 8.75
C CYS A 132 -15.51 14.94 7.79
N VAL A 133 -14.26 15.35 8.09
CA VAL A 133 -13.12 15.19 7.18
C VAL A 133 -12.52 13.77 7.17
N SER A 134 -12.87 12.94 8.16
CA SER A 134 -12.59 11.51 8.14
C SER A 134 -13.59 10.71 7.32
N CYS A 135 -14.82 11.19 7.18
CA CYS A 135 -15.83 10.59 6.31
C CYS A 135 -15.71 11.11 4.87
N HIS A 136 -15.73 12.44 4.69
CA HIS A 136 -15.74 13.09 3.38
C HIS A 136 -14.58 14.09 3.25
N PRO A 137 -13.77 14.02 2.19
CA PRO A 137 -12.78 15.05 1.93
C PRO A 137 -13.45 16.30 1.32
N ARG A 138 -12.96 17.50 1.69
CA ARG A 138 -13.43 18.76 1.10
C ARG A 138 -13.18 18.80 -0.40
N LYS A 139 -14.05 19.48 -1.16
CA LYS A 139 -13.73 19.81 -2.56
C LYS A 139 -12.59 20.83 -2.61
N VAL A 140 -11.79 20.74 -3.66
CA VAL A 140 -10.71 21.71 -3.93
C VAL A 140 -11.37 22.93 -4.59
N PRO A 141 -11.12 24.16 -4.10
CA PRO A 141 -11.59 25.36 -4.80
C PRO A 141 -10.93 25.47 -6.19
N ASP A 142 -11.58 26.15 -7.13
CA ASP A 142 -10.95 26.46 -8.41
C ASP A 142 -9.80 27.45 -8.17
N HIS A 143 -8.62 27.13 -8.70
CA HIS A 143 -7.42 27.95 -8.52
C HIS A 143 -7.20 28.91 -9.70
N LYS A 144 -8.00 28.84 -10.78
CA LYS A 144 -7.89 29.75 -11.93
C LYS A 144 -7.97 31.22 -11.55
N ASP A 145 -8.89 31.54 -10.66
CA ASP A 145 -9.15 32.91 -10.21
C ASP A 145 -8.36 33.27 -8.94
N LEU A 146 -7.59 32.32 -8.38
CA LEU A 146 -6.83 32.49 -7.14
C LEU A 146 -5.32 32.55 -7.37
N VAL A 147 -4.85 32.00 -8.49
CA VAL A 147 -3.43 31.93 -8.84
C VAL A 147 -3.17 32.91 -9.98
N GLU A 148 -2.63 34.06 -9.59
CA GLU A 148 -2.10 35.09 -10.49
C GLU A 148 -0.57 35.06 -10.40
N LEU A 149 0.08 34.92 -11.55
CA LEU A 149 1.54 34.92 -11.66
C LEU A 149 1.93 35.87 -12.80
N ASP A 150 2.46 37.03 -12.44
CA ASP A 150 2.95 38.02 -13.39
C ASP A 150 4.43 37.82 -13.73
N GLY A 151 4.84 38.21 -14.95
CA GLY A 151 6.23 38.16 -15.40
C GLY A 151 6.73 36.76 -15.82
N ASN A 152 8.01 36.49 -15.61
CA ASN A 152 8.64 35.21 -15.96
C ASN A 152 8.25 34.12 -14.95
N VAL A 153 7.21 33.35 -15.28
CA VAL A 153 6.74 32.23 -14.44
C VAL A 153 7.76 31.09 -14.43
N ASP A 154 8.44 30.90 -13.30
CA ASP A 154 9.33 29.77 -13.03
C ASP A 154 8.83 28.89 -11.87
N ALA A 155 9.46 27.73 -11.67
CA ALA A 155 9.04 26.76 -10.66
C ALA A 155 9.10 27.30 -9.23
N LEU A 156 10.07 28.16 -8.91
CA LEU A 156 10.23 28.73 -7.58
C LEU A 156 9.21 29.84 -7.32
N SER A 157 8.90 30.65 -8.33
CA SER A 157 7.86 31.69 -8.29
C SER A 157 6.48 31.08 -8.06
N VAL A 158 6.18 29.93 -8.67
CA VAL A 158 4.94 29.18 -8.41
C VAL A 158 4.87 28.75 -6.95
N THR A 159 5.92 28.12 -6.41
CA THR A 159 5.92 27.68 -5.00
C THR A 159 5.80 28.86 -4.04
N LYS A 160 6.49 29.98 -4.29
CA LYS A 160 6.33 31.21 -3.48
C LYS A 160 4.88 31.70 -3.47
N THR A 161 4.21 31.66 -4.61
CA THR A 161 2.79 32.05 -4.73
C THR A 161 1.90 31.09 -3.96
N CYS A 162 2.10 29.77 -4.08
CA CYS A 162 1.39 28.79 -3.25
C CYS A 162 1.57 29.06 -1.75
N LEU A 163 2.79 29.39 -1.31
CA LEU A 163 3.10 29.62 0.10
C LEU A 163 2.40 30.86 0.69
N SER A 164 2.00 31.84 -0.12
CA SER A 164 1.21 33.00 0.35
C SER A 164 -0.11 32.59 1.05
N CYS A 165 -0.70 31.47 0.62
CA CYS A 165 -1.93 30.90 1.19
C CYS A 165 -1.69 29.56 1.91
N HIS A 166 -0.61 28.85 1.59
CA HIS A 166 -0.33 27.49 2.02
C HIS A 166 0.97 27.33 2.81
N GLU A 167 1.42 28.38 3.51
CA GLU A 167 2.62 28.35 4.35
C GLU A 167 2.60 27.17 5.35
N SER A 168 1.46 26.95 6.02
CA SER A 168 1.31 25.84 6.98
C SER A 168 1.47 24.46 6.34
N GLN A 169 1.07 24.32 5.08
CA GLN A 169 1.26 23.09 4.30
C GLN A 169 2.72 22.93 3.89
N GLY A 170 3.38 24.02 3.47
CA GLY A 170 4.82 24.05 3.21
C GLY A 170 5.63 23.60 4.42
N GLY A 171 5.38 24.20 5.59
CA GLY A 171 6.03 23.82 6.84
C GLY A 171 5.77 22.36 7.25
N ALA A 172 4.60 21.82 6.94
CA ALA A 172 4.31 20.40 7.15
C ALA A 172 5.14 19.49 6.23
N VAL A 173 5.29 19.84 4.95
CA VAL A 173 6.08 19.09 3.96
C VAL A 173 7.54 18.98 4.38
N LEU A 174 8.14 20.06 4.90
CA LEU A 174 9.53 20.04 5.38
C LEU A 174 9.80 18.96 6.43
N ASN A 175 8.77 18.50 7.12
CA ASN A 175 8.85 17.48 8.17
C ASN A 175 8.51 16.06 7.71
N THR A 176 8.40 15.85 6.40
CA THR A 176 8.07 14.55 5.81
C THR A 176 9.29 13.77 5.34
N GLY A 177 9.16 12.45 5.29
CA GLY A 177 10.13 11.55 4.68
C GLY A 177 10.21 11.72 3.16
N HIS A 178 9.15 12.19 2.48
CA HIS A 178 9.22 12.52 1.06
C HIS A 178 10.15 13.70 0.78
N TRP A 179 10.14 14.72 1.65
CA TRP A 179 11.07 15.85 1.57
C TRP A 179 12.47 15.48 2.04
N LYS A 180 12.62 14.89 3.23
CA LYS A 180 13.94 14.63 3.81
C LYS A 180 14.65 13.41 3.21
N TRP A 181 13.90 12.50 2.55
CA TRP A 181 14.37 11.16 2.15
C TRP A 181 14.98 10.35 3.29
N GLN A 182 14.55 10.63 4.52
CA GLN A 182 14.90 9.95 5.75
C GLN A 182 13.83 10.21 6.81
N GLY A 183 13.85 9.46 7.90
CA GLY A 183 12.97 9.71 9.03
C GLY A 183 12.97 8.59 10.06
N SER A 184 11.98 8.63 10.94
CA SER A 184 11.81 7.64 12.01
C SER A 184 11.74 6.22 11.44
N SER A 185 12.63 5.35 11.92
CA SER A 185 12.86 4.01 11.37
C SER A 185 12.62 2.88 12.39
N PRO A 186 11.45 2.84 13.05
CA PRO A 186 11.14 1.97 14.20
C PRO A 186 11.13 0.47 13.90
N PHE A 187 11.15 0.09 12.62
CA PHE A 187 11.12 -1.30 12.17
C PHE A 187 12.47 -1.77 11.61
N THR A 188 13.51 -0.96 11.73
CA THR A 188 14.87 -1.37 11.34
C THR A 188 15.53 -2.02 12.55
N LEU A 189 15.77 -3.32 12.46
CA LEU A 189 16.31 -4.12 13.56
C LEU A 189 17.65 -3.55 14.05
N GLY A 190 17.78 -3.31 15.36
CA GLY A 190 18.96 -2.73 16.00
C GLY A 190 19.14 -1.22 15.77
N ASN A 191 18.25 -0.57 15.02
CA ASN A 191 18.31 0.85 14.69
C ASN A 191 16.95 1.56 14.86
N GLU A 192 16.07 1.02 15.71
CA GLU A 192 14.66 1.42 15.82
C GLU A 192 14.49 2.90 16.23
N LYS A 193 15.47 3.46 16.94
CA LYS A 193 15.44 4.85 17.42
C LYS A 193 16.05 5.86 16.43
N ARG A 194 16.66 5.40 15.34
CA ARG A 194 17.31 6.27 14.35
C ARG A 194 16.26 7.04 13.53
N ILE A 195 16.58 8.30 13.22
CA ILE A 195 15.71 9.21 12.43
C ILE A 195 16.39 9.72 11.14
N ASP A 196 17.63 9.31 10.93
CA ASP A 196 18.51 9.70 9.83
C ASP A 196 18.64 8.59 8.77
N LEU A 197 18.02 7.43 8.99
CA LEU A 197 17.99 6.35 8.00
C LEU A 197 17.05 6.69 6.84
N GLY A 198 17.49 6.40 5.62
CA GLY A 198 16.73 6.63 4.40
C GLY A 198 17.63 6.74 3.17
N LYS A 199 17.05 7.13 2.05
CA LYS A 199 17.73 7.29 0.76
C LYS A 199 18.77 8.42 0.79
N ARG A 200 18.64 9.38 1.71
CA ARG A 200 19.51 10.58 1.75
C ARG A 200 20.98 10.28 2.05
N PHE A 201 21.27 9.38 2.99
CA PHE A 201 22.63 9.15 3.48
C PHE A 201 23.03 7.67 3.50
N GLN A 202 22.24 6.84 4.19
CA GLN A 202 22.66 5.48 4.55
C GLN A 202 22.13 4.38 3.62
N GLY A 203 21.15 4.70 2.78
CA GLY A 203 20.47 3.71 1.95
C GLY A 203 21.28 3.32 0.73
N ILE A 204 21.65 2.04 0.65
CA ILE A 204 22.18 1.41 -0.56
C ILE A 204 21.22 0.34 -1.07
N ASN A 205 21.16 0.16 -2.38
CA ASN A 205 20.42 -0.91 -3.04
C ASN A 205 21.27 -1.59 -4.12
N ASN A 206 20.71 -2.60 -4.79
CA ASN A 206 21.37 -3.35 -5.85
C ASN A 206 20.80 -3.07 -7.26
N THR A 207 20.23 -1.87 -7.44
CA THR A 207 19.78 -1.36 -8.73
C THR A 207 20.62 -0.15 -9.11
N THR A 208 20.14 1.07 -8.88
CA THR A 208 20.90 2.32 -9.05
C THR A 208 21.87 2.63 -7.90
N ILE A 209 22.19 1.64 -7.08
CA ILE A 209 23.16 1.64 -5.98
C ILE A 209 22.88 2.67 -4.88
N SER A 210 23.29 3.93 -5.04
CA SER A 210 23.22 4.95 -3.99
C SER A 210 22.86 6.33 -4.55
N LEU A 211 22.27 7.18 -3.69
CA LEU A 211 22.11 8.61 -3.96
C LEU A 211 23.45 9.36 -3.86
N THR A 212 24.28 8.97 -2.90
CA THR A 212 25.57 9.63 -2.61
C THR A 212 26.40 9.73 -3.89
N ALA A 213 27.00 10.90 -4.11
CA ALA A 213 27.71 11.28 -5.34
C ALA A 213 26.84 11.42 -6.63
N ASN A 214 25.54 11.12 -6.58
CA ASN A 214 24.67 10.98 -7.75
C ASN A 214 23.39 11.85 -7.70
N TRP A 215 23.37 12.91 -6.88
CA TRP A 215 22.15 13.70 -6.60
C TRP A 215 21.39 14.17 -7.83
N PRO A 216 21.97 14.92 -8.79
CA PRO A 216 21.18 15.62 -9.83
C PRO A 216 20.26 14.71 -10.64
N LYS A 217 20.71 13.47 -10.92
CA LYS A 217 19.90 12.48 -11.64
C LYS A 217 18.86 11.83 -10.75
N CYS A 218 19.26 11.49 -9.53
CA CYS A 218 18.40 10.78 -8.58
C CYS A 218 17.26 11.68 -8.05
N THR A 219 17.53 12.97 -7.87
CA THR A 219 16.59 13.98 -7.35
C THR A 219 15.61 14.48 -8.40
N GLY A 220 15.68 13.98 -9.64
CA GLY A 220 14.57 14.05 -10.60
C GLY A 220 13.26 13.49 -10.03
N CYS A 221 13.33 12.53 -9.09
CA CYS A 221 12.17 12.00 -8.36
C CYS A 221 11.93 12.62 -6.96
N HIS A 222 12.76 13.59 -6.53
CA HIS A 222 12.56 14.25 -5.24
C HIS A 222 11.46 15.30 -5.33
N ILE A 223 10.69 15.51 -4.26
CA ILE A 223 9.59 16.50 -4.24
C ILE A 223 10.07 17.95 -4.04
N GLY A 224 11.27 18.26 -4.53
CA GLY A 224 11.87 19.57 -4.45
C GLY A 224 12.64 19.95 -5.72
N TYR A 225 13.14 21.19 -5.71
CA TYR A 225 13.87 21.82 -6.80
C TYR A 225 15.30 22.14 -6.40
N GLY A 226 16.27 21.69 -7.20
CA GLY A 226 17.66 22.10 -7.09
C GLY A 226 18.52 21.28 -6.13
N TRP A 227 18.11 20.07 -5.73
CA TRP A 227 18.94 19.19 -4.91
C TRP A 227 20.05 18.56 -5.76
N LYS A 228 21.20 19.26 -5.82
CA LYS A 228 22.37 18.90 -6.64
C LYS A 228 23.54 18.28 -5.86
N GLY A 229 23.52 18.35 -4.53
CA GLY A 229 24.59 17.87 -3.68
C GLY A 229 24.23 17.87 -2.19
N GLU A 230 25.24 17.75 -1.34
CA GLU A 230 25.09 17.64 0.13
C GLU A 230 24.54 18.91 0.78
N ASN A 231 24.91 20.08 0.23
CA ASN A 231 24.58 21.41 0.76
C ASN A 231 23.17 21.91 0.38
N PHE A 232 22.23 21.00 0.08
CA PHE A 232 20.86 21.39 -0.19
C PHE A 232 20.18 21.88 1.08
N ASP A 233 19.55 23.05 1.01
CA ASP A 233 18.81 23.63 2.12
C ASP A 233 17.43 22.97 2.26
N PHE A 234 17.30 22.06 3.24
CA PHE A 234 16.04 21.38 3.56
C PHE A 234 15.08 22.23 4.43
N THR A 235 15.43 23.48 4.74
CA THR A 235 14.57 24.42 5.48
C THR A 235 13.86 25.41 4.57
N ASP A 236 14.36 25.59 3.34
CA ASP A 236 13.80 26.49 2.34
C ASP A 236 12.52 25.94 1.71
N MET A 237 11.37 26.46 2.16
CA MET A 237 10.05 26.08 1.63
C MET A 237 9.88 26.43 0.15
N THR A 238 10.60 27.43 -0.37
CA THR A 238 10.44 27.87 -1.77
C THR A 238 10.94 26.83 -2.77
N LYS A 239 11.73 25.86 -2.30
CA LYS A 239 12.23 24.73 -3.09
C LYS A 239 11.30 23.51 -3.09
N ILE A 240 10.15 23.57 -2.43
CA ILE A 240 9.16 22.49 -2.48
C ILE A 240 8.52 22.45 -3.87
N ASP A 241 8.45 21.27 -4.47
CA ASP A 241 7.67 21.03 -5.68
C ASP A 241 6.23 20.70 -5.30
N CYS A 242 5.36 21.72 -5.25
CA CYS A 242 3.94 21.50 -4.97
C CYS A 242 3.23 20.78 -6.13
N LEU A 243 3.68 21.02 -7.37
CA LEU A 243 2.98 20.61 -8.59
C LEU A 243 3.10 19.11 -8.85
N VAL A 244 4.24 18.48 -8.52
CA VAL A 244 4.47 17.04 -8.79
C VAL A 244 3.40 16.13 -8.20
N CYS A 245 2.82 16.51 -7.06
CA CYS A 245 1.74 15.75 -6.41
C CYS A 245 0.35 16.28 -6.75
N HIS A 246 0.23 17.58 -7.05
CA HIS A 246 -1.04 18.29 -7.17
C HIS A 246 -1.45 18.63 -8.59
N ASP A 247 -0.65 18.31 -9.61
CA ASP A 247 -1.02 18.51 -11.01
C ASP A 247 -2.37 17.85 -11.37
N GLY A 248 -3.35 18.68 -11.74
CA GLY A 248 -4.64 18.26 -12.24
C GLY A 248 -4.76 18.25 -13.77
N THR A 249 -3.79 18.78 -14.50
CA THR A 249 -3.79 18.78 -15.98
C THR A 249 -3.23 17.48 -16.54
N GLY A 250 -2.36 16.81 -15.79
CA GLY A 250 -1.64 15.62 -16.21
C GLY A 250 -0.49 15.91 -17.18
N THR A 251 -0.07 17.17 -17.30
CA THR A 251 1.00 17.63 -18.20
C THR A 251 2.30 17.99 -17.47
N TYR A 252 2.30 18.05 -16.13
CA TYR A 252 3.50 18.38 -15.39
C TYR A 252 4.48 17.20 -15.32
N GLN A 253 5.74 17.44 -15.69
CA GLN A 253 6.79 16.44 -15.62
C GLN A 253 8.10 17.09 -15.18
N LYS A 254 8.79 16.42 -14.26
CA LYS A 254 10.15 16.77 -13.84
C LYS A 254 11.17 16.26 -14.84
N SER A 255 12.20 17.03 -15.08
CA SER A 255 13.34 16.57 -15.84
C SER A 255 14.24 15.70 -14.98
N LEU A 256 14.50 14.48 -15.45
CA LEU A 256 15.34 13.50 -14.74
C LEU A 256 16.81 13.94 -14.62
N MET A 257 17.23 14.96 -15.36
CA MET A 257 18.62 15.43 -15.41
C MET A 257 18.82 16.82 -14.77
N GLN A 258 17.75 17.48 -14.31
CA GLN A 258 17.81 18.86 -13.83
C GLN A 258 17.52 18.97 -12.33
N ALA A 259 17.94 17.99 -11.52
CA ALA A 259 17.85 18.06 -10.06
C ALA A 259 16.44 18.43 -9.54
N GLY A 260 15.42 17.88 -10.19
CA GLY A 260 14.02 18.08 -9.85
C GLY A 260 13.31 19.24 -10.55
N PHE A 261 14.00 20.11 -11.29
CA PHE A 261 13.29 21.15 -12.05
C PHE A 261 12.36 20.55 -13.13
N PRO A 262 11.23 21.20 -13.44
CA PRO A 262 10.32 20.76 -14.49
C PRO A 262 10.98 20.77 -15.87
N GLU A 263 10.42 20.01 -16.81
CA GLU A 263 10.77 20.14 -18.22
C GLU A 263 10.49 21.57 -18.71
N ARG A 264 11.36 22.10 -19.60
CA ARG A 264 11.26 23.49 -20.07
C ARG A 264 9.95 23.81 -20.79
N SER A 265 9.31 22.78 -21.36
CA SER A 265 8.01 22.89 -22.04
C SER A 265 6.81 22.95 -21.09
N ALA A 266 7.01 22.82 -19.78
CA ALA A 266 5.93 22.84 -18.81
C ALA A 266 5.24 24.21 -18.77
N LYS A 267 3.93 24.23 -19.04
CA LYS A 267 3.08 25.42 -18.92
C LYS A 267 2.73 25.66 -17.45
N LEU A 268 3.68 26.18 -16.67
CA LEU A 268 3.60 26.23 -15.20
C LEU A 268 2.39 27.01 -14.68
N LEU A 269 2.04 28.14 -15.28
CA LEU A 269 0.82 28.89 -14.92
C LEU A 269 -0.44 28.02 -15.07
N ASN A 270 -0.59 27.37 -16.24
CA ASN A 270 -1.73 26.49 -16.48
C ASN A 270 -1.78 25.32 -15.49
N VAL A 271 -0.64 24.73 -15.14
CA VAL A 271 -0.59 23.65 -14.12
C VAL A 271 -1.00 24.20 -12.75
N ALA A 272 -0.47 25.36 -12.35
CA ALA A 272 -0.74 26.00 -11.07
C ALA A 272 -2.22 26.39 -10.90
N GLN A 273 -2.87 26.87 -11.96
CA GLN A 273 -4.30 27.20 -11.98
C GLN A 273 -5.22 25.97 -11.93
N HIS A 274 -4.70 24.79 -12.26
CA HIS A 274 -5.47 23.53 -12.30
C HIS A 274 -4.97 22.52 -11.26
N VAL A 275 -4.35 22.98 -10.18
CA VAL A 275 -3.97 22.09 -9.07
C VAL A 275 -5.19 21.44 -8.43
N GLY A 276 -5.01 20.21 -7.98
CA GLY A 276 -6.09 19.40 -7.45
C GLY A 276 -5.62 18.37 -6.42
N LYS A 277 -6.52 17.47 -6.06
CA LYS A 277 -6.14 16.31 -5.25
C LYS A 277 -5.24 15.38 -6.05
N PRO A 278 -4.20 14.80 -5.42
CA PRO A 278 -3.37 13.80 -6.06
C PRO A 278 -4.18 12.67 -6.68
N ASN A 279 -3.64 12.09 -7.74
CA ASN A 279 -4.22 10.97 -8.46
C ASN A 279 -3.11 9.93 -8.75
N ARG A 280 -3.45 8.81 -9.40
CA ARG A 280 -2.47 7.75 -9.66
C ARG A 280 -1.31 8.22 -10.55
N ARG A 281 -1.53 9.20 -11.45
CA ARG A 281 -0.49 9.78 -12.31
C ARG A 281 0.50 10.61 -11.50
N THR A 282 0.04 11.47 -10.60
CA THR A 282 0.94 12.34 -9.83
C THR A 282 1.84 11.51 -8.90
N CYS A 283 1.29 10.50 -8.21
CA CYS A 283 2.09 9.53 -7.45
C CYS A 283 3.01 8.69 -8.38
N GLY A 284 2.46 8.24 -9.52
CA GLY A 284 3.13 7.39 -10.49
C GLY A 284 4.32 8.05 -11.19
N SER A 285 4.37 9.38 -11.26
CA SER A 285 5.49 10.13 -11.85
C SER A 285 6.86 9.70 -11.30
N CYS A 286 6.91 9.36 -10.01
CA CYS A 286 8.09 8.83 -9.34
C CYS A 286 7.96 7.34 -8.94
N HIS A 287 6.75 6.84 -8.67
CA HIS A 287 6.58 5.48 -8.15
C HIS A 287 6.42 4.41 -9.22
N PHE A 288 5.96 4.76 -10.42
CA PHE A 288 5.84 3.83 -11.54
C PHE A 288 7.11 3.73 -12.38
N SER A 289 8.09 4.58 -12.07
CA SER A 289 9.38 4.64 -12.73
C SER A 289 10.55 4.37 -11.75
N GLY A 290 11.63 3.75 -12.23
CA GLY A 290 12.71 3.24 -11.38
C GLY A 290 14.10 3.86 -11.58
N GLY A 291 14.27 4.76 -12.55
CA GLY A 291 15.59 5.30 -12.95
C GLY A 291 15.87 5.11 -14.46
N MET A 292 17.13 4.90 -14.82
CA MET A 292 17.62 4.91 -16.22
C MET A 292 17.04 3.85 -17.16
N ALA A 293 16.69 2.68 -16.62
CA ALA A 293 16.01 1.62 -17.34
C ALA A 293 14.60 1.52 -16.74
N ASP A 294 13.59 2.00 -17.45
CA ASP A 294 12.19 1.89 -17.04
C ASP A 294 11.48 0.90 -17.97
N PRO A 295 10.70 -0.09 -17.45
CA PRO A 295 9.89 0.07 -16.26
C PRO A 295 10.13 -0.97 -15.14
N VAL A 296 10.11 -0.47 -13.92
CA VAL A 296 9.80 -1.16 -12.65
C VAL A 296 10.96 -1.83 -11.87
N LYS A 297 11.69 -1.00 -11.12
CA LYS A 297 12.46 -1.39 -9.91
C LYS A 297 11.56 -2.02 -8.85
N HIS A 298 10.36 -1.48 -8.66
CA HIS A 298 9.39 -1.98 -7.68
C HIS A 298 8.78 -3.32 -8.12
N ALA A 299 7.96 -3.96 -7.29
CA ALA A 299 7.34 -5.23 -7.70
C ALA A 299 6.20 -4.99 -8.69
N GLU A 300 5.14 -4.34 -8.24
CA GLU A 300 3.95 -4.16 -9.06
C GLU A 300 3.69 -2.72 -9.55
N MET A 301 4.47 -1.72 -9.11
CA MET A 301 4.23 -0.30 -9.41
C MET A 301 4.63 0.09 -10.84
N ASN A 302 3.68 0.13 -11.76
CA ASN A 302 3.97 0.34 -13.19
C ASN A 302 2.91 1.24 -13.88
N PRO A 303 3.20 1.80 -15.06
CA PRO A 303 2.29 2.72 -15.74
C PRO A 303 0.91 2.15 -16.09
N LYS A 304 0.73 0.82 -16.16
CA LYS A 304 -0.61 0.23 -16.37
C LYS A 304 -1.53 0.43 -15.16
N LEU A 305 -1.00 0.80 -14.00
CA LEU A 305 -1.78 1.17 -12.82
C LEU A 305 -2.36 2.59 -12.91
N LEU A 306 -2.10 3.36 -13.98
CA LEU A 306 -2.81 4.62 -14.21
C LEU A 306 -4.30 4.36 -14.45
N ASP A 307 -4.61 3.33 -15.23
CA ASP A 307 -5.97 2.90 -15.58
C ASP A 307 -6.05 1.36 -15.66
N PRO A 308 -5.94 0.67 -14.51
CA PRO A 308 -5.96 -0.78 -14.51
C PRO A 308 -7.39 -1.29 -14.65
N VAL A 309 -7.53 -2.52 -15.16
CA VAL A 309 -8.80 -3.27 -15.12
C VAL A 309 -8.89 -4.11 -13.85
N ARG A 310 -10.08 -4.60 -13.51
CA ARG A 310 -10.35 -5.39 -12.29
C ARG A 310 -9.50 -6.65 -12.18
N ASN A 311 -9.12 -7.25 -13.29
CA ASN A 311 -8.23 -8.42 -13.34
C ASN A 311 -6.74 -8.08 -13.14
N MET A 312 -6.38 -6.79 -13.05
CA MET A 312 -5.04 -6.32 -12.71
C MET A 312 -4.94 -5.88 -11.25
N ASP A 313 -5.87 -5.03 -10.78
CA ASP A 313 -5.97 -4.62 -9.37
C ASP A 313 -7.41 -4.27 -9.01
N VAL A 314 -8.05 -5.03 -8.12
CA VAL A 314 -9.47 -4.80 -7.75
C VAL A 314 -9.75 -3.47 -7.05
N HIS A 315 -8.75 -2.87 -6.41
CA HIS A 315 -8.90 -1.63 -5.66
C HIS A 315 -8.72 -0.41 -6.56
N MET A 316 -7.70 -0.41 -7.40
CA MET A 316 -7.38 0.68 -8.32
C MET A 316 -8.13 0.59 -9.65
N ALA A 317 -8.75 -0.54 -9.96
CA ALA A 317 -9.46 -0.75 -11.22
C ALA A 317 -10.51 0.33 -11.52
N SER A 318 -10.45 0.91 -12.73
CA SER A 318 -11.41 1.92 -13.20
C SER A 318 -12.80 1.32 -13.47
N ASP A 319 -12.85 0.06 -13.91
CA ASP A 319 -14.04 -0.78 -13.97
C ASP A 319 -14.43 -1.40 -12.60
N GLY A 320 -13.84 -0.91 -11.51
CA GLY A 320 -14.02 -1.40 -10.15
C GLY A 320 -14.17 -0.30 -9.11
N MET A 321 -13.31 -0.32 -8.08
CA MET A 321 -13.38 0.63 -6.97
C MET A 321 -12.73 1.99 -7.31
N ASP A 322 -11.89 2.05 -8.34
CA ASP A 322 -11.18 3.24 -8.82
C ASP A 322 -10.53 4.04 -7.67
N PHE A 323 -9.76 3.34 -6.83
CA PHE A 323 -9.03 3.98 -5.74
C PHE A 323 -7.86 4.80 -6.28
N ARG A 324 -7.73 6.00 -5.71
CA ARG A 324 -6.48 6.76 -5.73
C ARG A 324 -5.57 6.24 -4.62
N CYS A 325 -4.26 6.49 -4.71
CA CYS A 325 -3.28 5.98 -3.76
C CYS A 325 -3.63 6.34 -2.30
N GLN A 326 -4.05 7.59 -2.07
CA GLN A 326 -4.41 8.13 -0.77
C GLN A 326 -5.71 7.54 -0.17
N GLU A 327 -6.43 6.70 -0.91
CA GLU A 327 -7.54 5.93 -0.34
C GLU A 327 -7.05 4.89 0.68
N CYS A 328 -5.88 4.30 0.43
CA CYS A 328 -5.18 3.42 1.38
C CYS A 328 -4.08 4.18 2.14
N HIS A 329 -3.26 4.94 1.40
CA HIS A 329 -2.17 5.77 1.92
C HIS A 329 -2.71 7.07 2.53
N LYS A 330 -3.52 6.96 3.58
CA LYS A 330 -4.19 8.11 4.20
C LYS A 330 -3.17 9.17 4.60
N THR A 331 -3.37 10.39 4.10
CA THR A 331 -2.47 11.52 4.33
C THR A 331 -3.05 12.51 5.35
N ARG A 332 -2.21 12.99 6.27
CA ARG A 332 -2.54 14.06 7.22
C ARG A 332 -1.31 14.95 7.41
N LYS A 333 -1.46 16.27 7.29
CA LYS A 333 -0.34 17.22 7.33
C LYS A 333 0.83 16.78 6.43
N HIS A 334 0.51 16.40 5.18
CA HIS A 334 1.44 15.86 4.18
C HIS A 334 2.21 14.57 4.53
N LYS A 335 2.04 14.00 5.73
CA LYS A 335 2.58 12.69 6.09
C LYS A 335 1.73 11.60 5.45
N ILE A 336 2.34 10.84 4.53
CA ILE A 336 1.66 9.81 3.74
C ILE A 336 1.80 8.47 4.46
N SER A 337 0.69 7.90 4.94
CA SER A 337 0.72 6.62 5.65
C SER A 337 1.21 5.50 4.74
N GLY A 338 2.02 4.60 5.28
CA GLY A 338 2.59 3.48 4.54
C GLY A 338 3.94 3.10 5.11
N ARG A 339 4.29 1.83 4.97
CA ARG A 339 5.61 1.32 5.35
C ARG A 339 6.19 0.51 4.21
N SER A 340 7.51 0.49 4.13
CA SER A 340 8.24 -0.21 3.10
C SER A 340 9.24 -1.19 3.72
N VAL A 341 9.41 -2.35 3.08
CA VAL A 341 10.56 -3.21 3.38
C VAL A 341 11.82 -2.68 2.72
N PHE A 342 11.69 -1.88 1.67
CA PHE A 342 12.83 -1.31 0.95
C PHE A 342 13.38 -0.03 1.60
N VAL A 343 12.49 0.78 2.19
CA VAL A 343 12.82 2.08 2.76
C VAL A 343 12.55 2.07 4.26
N PRO A 344 13.48 2.57 5.12
CA PRO A 344 13.37 2.42 6.57
C PRO A 344 12.38 3.39 7.25
N TRP A 345 12.19 4.60 6.72
CA TRP A 345 11.34 5.60 7.38
C TRP A 345 9.85 5.27 7.27
N VAL A 346 9.07 5.66 8.28
CA VAL A 346 7.62 5.45 8.32
C VAL A 346 6.89 6.71 8.76
N GLU A 347 5.84 7.07 8.03
CA GLU A 347 4.98 8.25 8.32
C GLU A 347 3.54 7.89 8.71
N GLY A 348 3.27 6.58 8.81
CA GLY A 348 1.99 6.01 9.17
C GLY A 348 1.91 4.57 8.70
N TYR A 349 0.81 3.88 8.98
CA TYR A 349 0.64 2.48 8.61
C TYR A 349 -0.77 2.23 8.06
N PHE A 350 -0.87 1.27 7.14
CA PHE A 350 -2.15 0.71 6.73
C PHE A 350 -2.01 -0.81 6.57
N SER A 351 -3.14 -1.49 6.63
CA SER A 351 -3.25 -2.94 6.46
C SER A 351 -4.57 -3.27 5.77
N CYS A 352 -4.69 -4.50 5.25
CA CYS A 352 -5.94 -4.98 4.67
C CYS A 352 -7.08 -4.92 5.69
N GLU A 353 -6.78 -5.21 6.95
CA GLU A 353 -7.72 -5.17 8.09
C GLU A 353 -8.21 -3.75 8.45
N GLY A 354 -7.66 -2.71 7.83
CA GLY A 354 -8.23 -1.37 7.87
C GLY A 354 -9.60 -1.29 7.17
N CYS A 355 -9.76 -2.02 6.08
CA CYS A 355 -10.99 -2.05 5.27
C CYS A 355 -11.72 -3.41 5.31
N HIS A 356 -10.98 -4.48 5.59
CA HIS A 356 -11.50 -5.83 5.80
C HIS A 356 -11.46 -6.18 7.29
N THR A 357 -12.12 -7.24 7.74
CA THR A 357 -11.94 -7.72 9.12
C THR A 357 -10.79 -8.73 9.17
N GLN A 358 -10.32 -9.09 10.38
CA GLN A 358 -9.36 -10.18 10.56
C GLN A 358 -9.92 -11.54 10.12
N LYS A 359 -11.24 -11.65 9.94
CA LYS A 359 -11.94 -12.83 9.44
C LYS A 359 -12.73 -12.46 8.19
N PRO A 360 -12.05 -12.13 7.08
CA PRO A 360 -12.68 -11.50 5.92
C PRO A 360 -13.58 -12.46 5.11
N HIS A 361 -13.42 -13.77 5.28
CA HIS A 361 -14.22 -14.77 4.58
C HIS A 361 -15.57 -14.91 5.27
N ILE A 362 -16.62 -14.39 4.64
CA ILE A 362 -17.99 -14.35 5.18
C ILE A 362 -18.69 -15.68 4.89
N GLY A 363 -19.32 -16.25 5.92
CA GLY A 363 -20.09 -17.49 5.83
C GLY A 363 -19.97 -18.30 7.12
N SER A 364 -20.97 -19.15 7.39
CA SER A 364 -20.96 -20.11 8.50
C SER A 364 -20.39 -21.48 8.10
N ASN A 365 -19.92 -21.64 6.85
CA ASN A 365 -19.39 -22.90 6.35
C ASN A 365 -17.92 -23.15 6.76
N LEU A 366 -17.51 -24.42 6.68
CA LEU A 366 -16.16 -24.85 7.05
C LEU A 366 -15.06 -24.20 6.19
N LEU A 367 -15.31 -23.89 4.92
CA LEU A 367 -14.34 -23.20 4.06
C LEU A 367 -13.99 -21.81 4.64
N ALA A 368 -15.01 -21.01 4.94
CA ALA A 368 -14.82 -19.68 5.53
C ALA A 368 -14.07 -19.77 6.86
N TYR A 369 -14.38 -20.77 7.69
CA TYR A 369 -13.66 -21.04 8.93
C TYR A 369 -12.17 -21.31 8.69
N HIS A 370 -11.82 -22.23 7.80
CA HIS A 370 -10.43 -22.58 7.51
C HIS A 370 -9.64 -21.42 6.92
N LEU A 371 -10.20 -20.70 5.94
CA LEU A 371 -9.53 -19.53 5.36
C LEU A 371 -9.30 -18.43 6.40
N ASN A 372 -10.25 -18.21 7.32
CA ASN A 372 -10.09 -17.28 8.44
C ASN A 372 -9.12 -17.78 9.52
N LYS A 373 -8.77 -19.06 9.56
CA LYS A 373 -7.68 -19.57 10.40
C LYS A 373 -6.31 -19.35 9.75
N HIS A 374 -6.24 -19.44 8.42
CA HIS A 374 -5.01 -19.13 7.68
C HIS A 374 -4.54 -17.69 7.89
N THR A 375 -5.46 -16.74 8.07
CA THR A 375 -5.09 -15.33 8.30
C THR A 375 -4.27 -15.10 9.58
N ASP A 376 -4.22 -16.06 10.51
CA ASP A 376 -3.36 -15.99 11.69
C ASP A 376 -1.87 -16.24 11.36
N HIS A 377 -1.57 -16.88 10.22
CA HIS A 377 -0.22 -17.32 9.86
C HIS A 377 0.20 -16.93 8.43
N VAL A 378 -0.75 -16.58 7.57
CA VAL A 378 -0.56 -16.24 6.16
C VAL A 378 -1.13 -14.85 5.93
N ALA A 379 -0.32 -13.95 5.35
CA ALA A 379 -0.77 -12.60 5.03
C ALA A 379 -1.82 -12.63 3.90
N CYS A 380 -2.75 -11.68 3.91
CA CYS A 380 -3.77 -11.55 2.86
C CYS A 380 -3.14 -11.45 1.47
N GLN A 381 -2.03 -10.72 1.36
CA GLN A 381 -1.26 -10.55 0.13
C GLN A 381 -0.79 -11.89 -0.46
N THR A 382 -0.42 -12.86 0.37
CA THR A 382 0.09 -14.17 -0.08
C THR A 382 -0.94 -14.90 -0.93
N CYS A 383 -2.21 -14.90 -0.50
CA CYS A 383 -3.28 -15.58 -1.24
C CYS A 383 -3.82 -14.71 -2.38
N HIS A 384 -3.91 -13.39 -2.18
CA HIS A 384 -4.60 -12.49 -3.10
C HIS A 384 -3.72 -11.78 -4.13
N ILE A 385 -2.39 -11.94 -4.04
CA ILE A 385 -1.42 -11.46 -5.04
C ILE A 385 -0.50 -12.63 -5.46
N PRO A 386 -1.06 -13.67 -6.10
CA PRO A 386 -0.30 -14.88 -6.47
C PRO A 386 0.82 -14.62 -7.48
N ILE A 387 0.67 -13.55 -8.26
CA ILE A 387 1.66 -13.04 -9.23
C ILE A 387 1.67 -11.52 -9.20
N TYR A 388 2.84 -10.93 -9.40
CA TYR A 388 3.03 -9.49 -9.59
C TYR A 388 3.57 -9.20 -11.00
N SER A 389 3.69 -7.92 -11.36
CA SER A 389 4.23 -7.50 -12.67
C SER A 389 3.34 -7.99 -13.82
N LYS A 390 2.02 -7.84 -13.68
CA LYS A 390 1.07 -8.30 -14.69
C LYS A 390 1.10 -7.43 -15.94
N GLY A 391 1.17 -6.11 -15.75
CA GLY A 391 1.07 -5.10 -16.82
C GLY A 391 2.38 -4.80 -17.56
N SER A 392 3.53 -5.09 -16.97
CA SER A 392 4.87 -4.74 -17.50
C SER A 392 5.92 -5.72 -16.98
N PRO A 393 7.07 -5.89 -17.63
CA PRO A 393 8.17 -6.65 -17.06
C PRO A 393 8.80 -5.93 -15.86
N VAL A 394 9.50 -6.68 -15.00
CA VAL A 394 10.29 -6.19 -13.87
C VAL A 394 11.70 -6.76 -13.88
N ILE A 395 12.65 -5.99 -13.37
CA ILE A 395 14.01 -6.49 -13.13
C ILE A 395 14.00 -7.48 -11.95
N THR A 396 14.54 -8.67 -12.16
CA THR A 396 14.77 -9.69 -11.11
C THR A 396 16.26 -9.94 -10.84
N ARG A 397 17.15 -9.54 -11.77
CA ARG A 397 18.60 -9.51 -11.55
C ARG A 397 19.24 -8.29 -12.21
N TRP A 398 20.20 -7.66 -11.53
CA TRP A 398 21.06 -6.61 -12.09
C TRP A 398 22.53 -6.90 -11.80
N ASP A 399 23.33 -7.16 -12.84
CA ASP A 399 24.75 -7.49 -12.73
C ASP A 399 25.62 -6.33 -13.26
N TRP A 400 26.19 -5.54 -12.35
CA TRP A 400 27.09 -4.44 -12.69
C TRP A 400 28.49 -4.90 -13.11
N SER A 401 28.85 -6.17 -12.87
CA SER A 401 30.20 -6.68 -13.18
C SER A 401 30.47 -6.79 -14.68
N THR A 402 29.42 -6.77 -15.49
CA THR A 402 29.52 -6.82 -16.96
C THR A 402 29.52 -5.44 -17.60
N ALA A 403 29.32 -4.36 -16.82
CA ALA A 403 29.32 -2.99 -17.33
C ALA A 403 30.68 -2.59 -17.90
N GLY A 404 30.68 -1.63 -18.83
CA GLY A 404 31.86 -1.13 -19.53
C GLY A 404 32.21 -1.89 -20.82
N LYS A 405 31.58 -3.05 -21.06
CA LYS A 405 31.70 -3.79 -22.32
C LYS A 405 30.71 -3.24 -23.36
N ASP A 406 31.12 -3.21 -24.62
CA ASP A 406 30.23 -2.78 -25.70
C ASP A 406 29.14 -3.83 -25.94
N PRO A 407 27.87 -3.41 -26.07
CA PRO A 407 26.78 -4.31 -26.41
C PRO A 407 26.95 -4.89 -27.81
N GLY A 408 26.48 -6.11 -28.02
CA GLY A 408 26.42 -6.70 -29.36
C GLY A 408 25.51 -5.88 -30.28
N LYS A 409 25.77 -5.90 -31.59
CA LYS A 409 25.02 -5.10 -32.59
C LYS A 409 23.49 -5.32 -32.56
N ASN A 410 23.04 -6.47 -32.09
CA ASN A 410 21.63 -6.86 -32.05
C ASN A 410 21.02 -6.86 -30.63
N GLU A 411 21.76 -6.36 -29.63
CA GLU A 411 21.22 -6.23 -28.27
C GLU A 411 20.10 -5.18 -28.24
N PRO A 412 18.95 -5.48 -27.61
CA PRO A 412 17.92 -4.46 -27.41
C PRO A 412 18.45 -3.31 -26.55
N HIS A 413 18.10 -2.08 -26.90
CA HIS A 413 18.50 -0.87 -26.16
C HIS A 413 17.33 -0.26 -25.37
N GLY A 414 17.67 0.54 -24.35
CA GLY A 414 16.68 1.31 -23.58
C GLY A 414 15.74 0.44 -22.73
N LYS A 415 14.42 0.58 -22.91
CA LYS A 415 13.40 0.00 -22.00
C LYS A 415 13.29 -1.53 -22.02
N THR A 416 13.86 -2.16 -23.03
CA THR A 416 13.88 -3.62 -23.20
C THR A 416 15.29 -4.20 -23.10
N ALA A 417 16.27 -3.38 -22.70
CA ALA A 417 17.66 -3.79 -22.70
C ALA A 417 17.93 -4.90 -21.68
N THR A 418 18.53 -5.99 -22.16
CA THR A 418 19.09 -7.08 -21.36
C THR A 418 20.54 -6.83 -21.00
N PHE A 419 21.19 -5.89 -21.68
CA PHE A 419 22.55 -5.46 -21.43
C PHE A 419 22.76 -4.03 -21.94
N GLU A 420 23.46 -3.19 -21.18
CA GLU A 420 24.02 -1.93 -21.70
C GLU A 420 25.43 -1.73 -21.16
N LYS A 421 26.27 -1.05 -21.93
CA LYS A 421 27.60 -0.62 -21.48
C LYS A 421 27.53 0.14 -20.15
N ALA A 422 26.56 1.04 -20.04
CA ALA A 422 26.34 1.93 -18.89
C ALA A 422 26.10 1.21 -17.55
N TYR A 423 25.46 0.04 -17.58
CA TYR A 423 24.95 -0.56 -16.34
C TYR A 423 24.98 -2.09 -16.28
N GLY A 424 25.57 -2.74 -17.28
CA GLY A 424 25.76 -4.18 -17.30
C GLY A 424 24.48 -4.94 -17.64
N SER A 425 24.37 -6.16 -17.13
CA SER A 425 23.33 -7.13 -17.54
C SER A 425 22.09 -7.04 -16.66
N LEU A 426 20.92 -7.13 -17.29
CA LEU A 426 19.60 -7.13 -16.66
C LEU A 426 18.86 -8.41 -16.99
N THR A 427 18.19 -9.00 -15.98
CA THR A 427 17.21 -10.06 -16.19
C THR A 427 15.82 -9.54 -15.89
N TRP A 428 14.92 -9.72 -16.86
CA TRP A 428 13.54 -9.28 -16.78
C TRP A 428 12.59 -10.46 -16.68
N LYS A 429 11.52 -10.31 -15.90
CA LYS A 429 10.41 -11.27 -15.85
C LYS A 429 9.06 -10.56 -15.84
N ARG A 430 8.00 -11.27 -16.21
CA ARG A 430 6.62 -10.77 -16.19
C ARG A 430 5.72 -11.83 -15.56
N CYS A 431 4.59 -11.42 -14.94
CA CYS A 431 3.68 -12.32 -14.22
C CYS A 431 4.43 -13.23 -13.23
N VAL A 432 5.24 -12.63 -12.37
CA VAL A 432 6.24 -13.33 -11.58
C VAL A 432 5.62 -13.87 -10.29
N LYS A 433 5.89 -15.14 -9.97
CA LYS A 433 5.59 -15.74 -8.65
C LYS A 433 6.43 -15.05 -7.56
N PRO A 434 5.83 -14.53 -6.47
CA PRO A 434 6.57 -14.01 -5.33
C PRO A 434 7.46 -15.06 -4.65
N VAL A 435 8.52 -14.60 -3.99
CA VAL A 435 9.20 -15.36 -2.93
C VAL A 435 8.41 -15.17 -1.64
N TYR A 436 8.16 -16.25 -0.91
CA TYR A 436 7.43 -16.21 0.35
C TYR A 436 8.40 -16.35 1.51
N LEU A 437 8.33 -15.43 2.47
CA LEU A 437 9.18 -15.42 3.66
C LEU A 437 8.33 -15.18 4.92
N TRP A 438 8.81 -15.67 6.06
CA TRP A 438 8.29 -15.23 7.35
C TRP A 438 8.61 -13.76 7.56
N TYR A 439 7.62 -13.00 8.02
CA TYR A 439 7.77 -11.58 8.29
C TYR A 439 6.97 -11.15 9.53
N ASN A 440 7.67 -10.64 10.54
CA ASN A 440 7.10 -10.11 11.79
C ASN A 440 6.98 -8.59 11.82
N GLY A 441 7.36 -7.95 10.73
CA GLY A 441 7.30 -6.49 10.59
C GLY A 441 8.63 -5.77 10.60
N THR A 442 9.67 -6.41 11.12
CA THR A 442 11.00 -5.82 11.24
C THR A 442 11.90 -6.23 10.08
N VAL A 443 12.87 -5.38 9.75
CA VAL A 443 13.78 -5.56 8.63
C VAL A 443 15.20 -5.35 9.11
N LYS A 444 16.08 -6.34 8.89
CA LYS A 444 17.52 -6.14 9.05
C LYS A 444 18.06 -5.50 7.78
N ARG A 445 18.77 -4.39 7.94
CA ARG A 445 19.25 -3.57 6.81
C ARG A 445 20.76 -3.53 6.80
N TYR A 446 21.32 -3.64 5.61
CA TYR A 446 22.67 -3.21 5.34
C TYR A 446 22.68 -1.68 5.31
N LEU A 447 23.52 -1.07 6.14
CA LEU A 447 23.80 0.35 6.13
C LEU A 447 25.17 0.59 5.48
N LEU A 448 25.33 1.73 4.85
CA LEU A 448 26.59 2.08 4.21
C LEU A 448 27.75 2.03 5.23
N GLY A 449 28.80 1.26 4.91
CA GLY A 449 29.93 0.99 5.80
C GLY A 449 29.85 -0.36 6.56
N ASP A 450 28.69 -1.04 6.57
CA ASP A 450 28.58 -2.38 7.16
C ASP A 450 29.44 -3.41 6.40
N PRO A 451 29.96 -4.44 7.06
CA PRO A 451 30.68 -5.50 6.37
C PRO A 451 29.74 -6.30 5.45
N ILE A 452 30.26 -6.70 4.28
CA ILE A 452 29.58 -7.65 3.39
C ILE A 452 29.60 -9.07 3.99
N ASN A 453 28.74 -9.94 3.46
CA ASN A 453 28.86 -11.38 3.68
C ASN A 453 29.91 -11.97 2.72
N GLU A 454 31.10 -12.28 3.22
CA GLU A 454 32.18 -12.83 2.38
C GLU A 454 31.92 -14.28 1.93
N GLY A 455 31.14 -15.04 2.70
CA GLY A 455 30.84 -16.45 2.43
C GLY A 455 29.63 -16.66 1.52
N GLY A 456 29.03 -15.60 0.98
CA GLY A 456 27.85 -15.75 0.14
C GLY A 456 27.20 -14.43 -0.27
N VAL A 457 25.86 -14.42 -0.28
CA VAL A 457 25.08 -13.26 -0.71
C VAL A 457 24.93 -12.27 0.44
N THR A 458 25.15 -10.99 0.17
CA THR A 458 24.88 -9.90 1.12
C THR A 458 23.42 -9.44 1.01
N GLU A 459 22.66 -9.59 2.08
CA GLU A 459 21.24 -9.21 2.12
C GLU A 459 21.09 -7.73 2.50
N LEU A 460 20.53 -6.91 1.61
CA LEU A 460 20.47 -5.46 1.81
C LEU A 460 19.34 -5.04 2.75
N ASN A 461 18.24 -5.78 2.76
CA ASN A 461 17.04 -5.44 3.52
C ASN A 461 16.16 -6.67 3.81
N ARG A 462 16.73 -7.60 4.59
CA ARG A 462 16.10 -8.88 4.91
C ARG A 462 14.83 -8.72 5.75
N PRO A 463 13.66 -9.20 5.29
CA PRO A 463 12.48 -9.35 6.14
C PRO A 463 12.79 -10.34 7.28
N GLU A 464 12.56 -9.93 8.52
CA GLU A 464 12.80 -10.78 9.69
C GLU A 464 11.53 -11.49 10.14
N GLY A 465 11.70 -12.69 10.67
CA GLY A 465 10.63 -13.56 11.15
C GLY A 465 11.01 -15.02 11.00
N ASN A 466 10.31 -15.90 11.70
CA ASN A 466 10.52 -17.35 11.59
C ASN A 466 9.25 -18.12 11.99
N ARG A 467 9.27 -19.45 11.86
CA ARG A 467 8.12 -20.33 12.17
C ARG A 467 7.77 -20.38 13.66
N GLN A 468 8.64 -20.02 14.59
CA GLN A 468 8.36 -20.05 16.03
C GLN A 468 7.85 -18.70 16.55
N ASP A 469 8.09 -17.62 15.80
CA ASP A 469 7.66 -16.26 16.16
C ASP A 469 6.15 -16.06 15.94
N SER A 470 5.39 -15.93 17.03
CA SER A 470 3.93 -15.77 16.99
C SER A 470 3.45 -14.53 16.23
N ASP A 471 4.30 -13.51 16.10
CA ASP A 471 3.98 -12.27 15.38
C ASP A 471 4.30 -12.36 13.88
N SER A 472 5.03 -13.40 13.46
CA SER A 472 5.36 -13.66 12.06
C SER A 472 4.18 -14.24 11.28
N ARG A 473 3.97 -13.75 10.07
CA ARG A 473 3.16 -14.40 9.03
C ARG A 473 3.96 -14.60 7.75
N ILE A 474 3.50 -15.48 6.86
CA ILE A 474 4.09 -15.68 5.54
C ILE A 474 3.62 -14.55 4.61
N TYR A 475 4.56 -13.75 4.09
CA TYR A 475 4.31 -12.61 3.19
C TYR A 475 4.98 -12.81 1.82
N PRO A 476 4.42 -12.21 0.75
CA PRO A 476 5.02 -12.22 -0.58
C PRO A 476 6.02 -11.08 -0.79
N PHE A 477 7.14 -11.40 -1.41
CA PHE A 477 8.21 -10.47 -1.76
C PHE A 477 8.67 -10.67 -3.20
N LYS A 478 9.04 -9.58 -3.86
CA LYS A 478 9.94 -9.61 -5.02
C LYS A 478 11.37 -9.61 -4.49
N ALA A 479 12.15 -10.62 -4.87
CA ALA A 479 13.58 -10.63 -4.69
C ALA A 479 14.26 -10.07 -5.95
N VAL A 480 15.19 -9.15 -5.77
CA VAL A 480 16.11 -8.68 -6.81
C VAL A 480 17.50 -9.15 -6.41
N THR A 481 18.09 -10.04 -7.18
CA THR A 481 19.51 -10.39 -7.01
C THR A 481 20.37 -9.43 -7.79
N GLY A 482 21.63 -9.30 -7.43
CA GLY A 482 22.53 -8.48 -8.22
C GLY A 482 23.97 -8.64 -7.82
N LYS A 483 24.85 -8.14 -8.67
CA LYS A 483 26.29 -8.12 -8.43
C LYS A 483 26.78 -6.69 -8.50
N GLN A 484 27.34 -6.17 -7.40
CA GLN A 484 27.75 -4.77 -7.29
C GLN A 484 29.10 -4.62 -6.60
N LEU A 485 29.66 -3.41 -6.64
CA LEU A 485 31.00 -3.14 -6.13
C LEU A 485 31.06 -3.25 -4.59
N SER A 486 32.15 -3.82 -4.13
CA SER A 486 32.65 -3.79 -2.76
C SER A 486 34.11 -3.38 -2.77
N ASP A 487 34.55 -2.65 -1.75
CA ASP A 487 35.97 -2.45 -1.52
C ASP A 487 36.60 -3.81 -1.17
N ALA A 488 37.73 -4.14 -1.79
CA ALA A 488 38.33 -5.46 -1.68
C ALA A 488 39.07 -5.67 -0.34
N VAL A 489 39.48 -4.59 0.33
CA VAL A 489 40.23 -4.63 1.60
C VAL A 489 39.32 -4.34 2.77
N TYR A 490 38.53 -3.25 2.70
CA TYR A 490 37.64 -2.86 3.78
C TYR A 490 36.32 -3.66 3.83
N LYS A 491 36.00 -4.39 2.75
CA LYS A 491 34.91 -5.38 2.71
C LYS A 491 33.53 -4.78 3.04
N PHE A 492 33.26 -3.58 2.55
CA PHE A 492 31.90 -3.00 2.51
C PHE A 492 31.54 -2.63 1.07
N LEU A 493 30.24 -2.49 0.80
CA LEU A 493 29.71 -2.09 -0.50
C LEU A 493 30.10 -0.64 -0.82
N VAL A 494 30.44 -0.42 -2.09
CA VAL A 494 30.84 0.89 -2.61
C VAL A 494 29.61 1.63 -3.15
N PRO A 495 29.43 2.92 -2.84
CA PRO A 495 28.45 3.80 -3.49
C PRO A 495 29.11 4.57 -4.65
N PRO A 496 29.33 3.97 -5.84
CA PRO A 496 30.12 4.61 -6.88
C PRO A 496 29.44 5.88 -7.41
N LYS A 497 30.25 6.85 -7.83
CA LYS A 497 29.76 7.95 -8.64
C LYS A 497 29.51 7.49 -10.07
N LEU A 498 28.24 7.43 -10.46
CA LEU A 498 27.79 6.99 -11.77
C LEU A 498 27.58 8.18 -12.71
N TRP A 499 26.82 9.19 -12.25
CA TRP A 499 26.51 10.41 -13.00
C TRP A 499 27.72 11.34 -13.07
N HIS A 500 28.11 11.80 -14.27
CA HIS A 500 29.40 12.49 -14.50
C HIS A 500 30.60 11.74 -13.88
N GLY A 501 30.51 10.40 -13.87
CA GLY A 501 31.47 9.50 -13.24
C GLY A 501 31.65 8.28 -14.14
N TYR A 502 31.30 7.10 -13.62
CA TYR A 502 31.43 5.85 -14.37
C TYR A 502 30.85 5.89 -15.79
N TRP A 503 29.68 6.51 -15.99
CA TRP A 503 29.00 6.52 -17.30
C TRP A 503 29.71 7.35 -18.38
N GLU A 504 30.65 8.20 -18.00
CA GLU A 504 31.43 9.01 -18.95
C GLU A 504 32.87 8.49 -19.07
N HIS A 505 33.42 7.96 -17.98
CA HIS A 505 34.82 7.56 -17.91
C HIS A 505 35.06 6.06 -18.06
N TRP A 506 34.04 5.23 -17.85
CA TRP A 506 34.15 3.77 -17.87
C TRP A 506 35.19 3.19 -16.90
N ASP A 507 35.50 3.95 -15.83
CA ASP A 507 36.52 3.63 -14.83
C ASP A 507 35.88 3.39 -13.46
N TRP A 508 35.90 2.14 -13.01
CA TRP A 508 35.36 1.73 -11.72
C TRP A 508 36.19 2.23 -10.53
N ASN A 509 37.51 2.33 -10.65
CA ASN A 509 38.35 2.85 -9.56
C ASN A 509 38.09 4.34 -9.34
N LYS A 510 38.00 5.12 -10.42
CA LYS A 510 37.63 6.54 -10.34
C LYS A 510 36.25 6.70 -9.72
N ALA A 511 35.26 5.96 -10.21
CA ALA A 511 33.90 6.02 -9.69
C ALA A 511 33.80 5.60 -8.21
N ALA A 512 34.55 4.57 -7.80
CA ALA A 512 34.63 4.12 -6.41
C ALA A 512 35.28 5.17 -5.51
N SER A 513 36.41 5.75 -5.95
CA SER A 513 37.14 6.77 -5.20
C SER A 513 36.28 8.00 -4.91
N GLU A 514 35.65 8.56 -5.95
CA GLU A 514 34.80 9.74 -5.82
C GLU A 514 33.55 9.45 -4.97
N GLY A 515 32.96 8.27 -5.14
CA GLY A 515 31.80 7.82 -4.38
C GLY A 515 32.08 7.62 -2.89
N LEU A 516 33.20 6.96 -2.56
CA LEU A 516 33.62 6.72 -1.17
C LEU A 516 34.05 8.01 -0.47
N THR A 517 34.72 8.92 -1.20
CA THR A 517 35.05 10.26 -0.69
C THR A 517 33.78 11.02 -0.30
N ALA A 518 32.77 11.05 -1.18
CA ALA A 518 31.48 11.68 -0.87
C ALA A 518 30.71 10.97 0.25
N ALA A 519 30.97 9.68 0.49
CA ALA A 519 30.39 8.94 1.61
C ALA A 519 31.16 9.12 2.93
N GLY A 520 32.34 9.75 2.92
CA GLY A 520 33.24 9.80 4.07
C GLY A 520 33.80 8.43 4.48
N LEU A 521 33.92 7.50 3.53
CA LEU A 521 34.42 6.14 3.75
C LEU A 521 35.83 5.97 3.17
N PRO A 522 36.67 5.12 3.78
CA PRO A 522 38.03 4.89 3.27
C PRO A 522 38.00 4.13 1.94
N HIS A 523 39.00 4.35 1.09
CA HIS A 523 39.15 3.69 -0.20
C HIS A 523 40.51 3.00 -0.29
N SER A 524 40.51 1.69 -0.55
CA SER A 524 41.74 0.90 -0.63
C SER A 524 42.45 0.97 -1.99
N GLY A 525 41.79 1.54 -3.00
CA GLY A 525 42.25 1.49 -4.40
C GLY A 525 41.95 0.16 -5.09
N LYS A 526 41.27 -0.79 -4.42
CA LYS A 526 40.91 -2.11 -4.96
C LYS A 526 39.43 -2.38 -4.76
N TYR A 527 38.76 -2.86 -5.79
CA TYR A 527 37.37 -3.30 -5.71
C TYR A 527 37.20 -4.76 -6.15
N LYS A 528 36.09 -5.35 -5.72
CA LYS A 528 35.57 -6.63 -6.21
C LYS A 528 34.06 -6.53 -6.42
N PHE A 529 33.51 -7.40 -7.25
CA PHE A 529 32.06 -7.52 -7.42
C PHE A 529 31.51 -8.65 -6.55
N VAL A 530 30.49 -8.35 -5.74
CA VAL A 530 29.91 -9.30 -4.78
C VAL A 530 28.42 -9.48 -5.02
N GLU A 531 27.91 -10.67 -4.71
CA GLU A 531 26.49 -10.99 -4.85
C GLU A 531 25.68 -10.35 -3.72
N THR A 532 24.52 -9.81 -4.09
CA THR A 532 23.59 -9.10 -3.21
C THR A 532 22.16 -9.52 -3.51
N ILE A 533 21.30 -9.37 -2.51
CA ILE A 533 19.86 -9.53 -2.68
C ILE A 533 19.10 -8.43 -1.93
N ALA A 534 18.06 -7.92 -2.56
CA ALA A 534 17.14 -6.97 -1.98
C ALA A 534 15.69 -7.44 -2.15
N TYR A 535 14.86 -7.14 -1.16
CA TYR A 535 13.46 -7.54 -1.11
C TYR A 535 12.52 -6.34 -1.23
N HIS A 536 11.53 -6.43 -2.09
CA HIS A 536 10.42 -5.49 -2.19
C HIS A 536 9.14 -6.19 -1.76
N GLY A 537 8.38 -5.60 -0.84
CA GLY A 537 7.08 -6.14 -0.45
C GLY A 537 6.10 -6.05 -1.63
N VAL A 538 5.34 -7.12 -1.86
CA VAL A 538 4.29 -7.19 -2.88
C VAL A 538 2.95 -6.86 -2.21
N ASN A 539 2.37 -5.70 -2.52
CA ASN A 539 1.21 -5.15 -1.79
C ASN A 539 0.05 -4.65 -2.68
N HIS A 540 0.25 -4.52 -3.99
CA HIS A 540 -0.78 -4.11 -4.95
C HIS A 540 -0.96 -5.16 -6.05
N GLU A 541 -1.73 -4.81 -7.07
CA GLU A 541 -2.22 -5.73 -8.09
C GLU A 541 -2.98 -6.92 -7.48
N VAL A 542 -3.81 -6.62 -6.48
CA VAL A 542 -4.69 -7.58 -5.81
C VAL A 542 -5.70 -8.12 -6.82
N LEU A 543 -5.72 -9.43 -7.02
CA LEU A 543 -6.61 -10.07 -7.97
C LEU A 543 -8.04 -10.24 -7.40
N PRO A 544 -9.04 -10.45 -8.27
CA PRO A 544 -10.37 -10.88 -7.87
C PRO A 544 -10.33 -12.08 -6.94
N LYS A 545 -11.29 -12.19 -6.02
CA LYS A 545 -11.36 -13.29 -5.05
C LYS A 545 -11.40 -14.68 -5.71
N GLU A 546 -11.95 -14.76 -6.92
CA GLU A 546 -12.01 -15.96 -7.75
C GLU A 546 -10.62 -16.43 -8.21
N ARG A 547 -9.63 -15.52 -8.21
CA ARG A 547 -8.23 -15.75 -8.62
C ARG A 547 -7.26 -15.64 -7.43
N ALA A 548 -7.74 -15.87 -6.21
CA ALA A 548 -6.85 -16.13 -5.09
C ALA A 548 -6.16 -17.49 -5.28
N LEU A 549 -5.06 -17.73 -4.56
CA LEU A 549 -4.45 -19.06 -4.49
C LEU A 549 -5.47 -20.07 -3.95
N SER A 550 -5.58 -21.22 -4.61
CA SER A 550 -6.36 -22.36 -4.16
C SER A 550 -5.59 -23.20 -3.15
N CYS A 551 -6.29 -24.09 -2.46
CA CYS A 551 -5.67 -25.02 -1.51
C CYS A 551 -4.60 -25.87 -2.19
N ALA A 552 -4.90 -26.44 -3.36
CA ALA A 552 -4.04 -27.36 -4.10
C ALA A 552 -2.79 -26.70 -4.69
N GLN A 553 -2.78 -25.36 -4.85
CA GLN A 553 -1.59 -24.62 -5.28
C GLN A 553 -0.55 -24.51 -4.18
N CYS A 554 -0.97 -24.37 -2.93
CA CYS A 554 -0.06 -24.36 -1.78
C CYS A 554 0.24 -25.78 -1.30
N HIS A 555 -0.79 -26.60 -1.15
CA HIS A 555 -0.71 -27.94 -0.60
C HIS A 555 -0.63 -28.98 -1.72
N ALA A 556 0.59 -29.42 -2.04
CA ALA A 556 0.82 -30.35 -3.14
C ALA A 556 0.07 -31.67 -2.95
N ALA A 557 -0.08 -32.12 -1.70
CA ALA A 557 -0.82 -33.32 -1.33
C ALA A 557 -2.26 -33.31 -1.84
N LEU A 558 -2.91 -32.14 -1.91
CA LEU A 558 -4.31 -32.02 -2.32
C LEU A 558 -4.57 -32.20 -3.82
N ASN A 559 -3.52 -32.29 -4.66
CA ASN A 559 -3.71 -32.50 -6.11
C ASN A 559 -4.12 -33.93 -6.45
N ASN A 560 -3.75 -34.90 -5.61
CA ASN A 560 -3.97 -36.33 -5.85
C ASN A 560 -5.03 -36.95 -4.91
N GLU A 561 -5.55 -36.17 -3.97
CA GLU A 561 -6.46 -36.66 -2.93
C GLU A 561 -7.93 -36.54 -3.35
N ARG A 562 -8.70 -37.61 -3.09
CA ARG A 562 -10.16 -37.63 -3.31
C ARG A 562 -10.92 -36.85 -2.24
N ALA A 563 -10.31 -36.67 -1.07
CA ALA A 563 -10.82 -35.86 0.03
C ALA A 563 -9.65 -35.50 0.98
N CYS A 564 -9.70 -34.38 1.68
CA CYS A 564 -8.82 -34.20 2.85
C CYS A 564 -9.39 -35.06 3.98
N GLY A 565 -9.04 -36.36 4.03
CA GLY A 565 -9.63 -37.35 4.94
C GLY A 565 -9.55 -37.00 6.44
N ARG A 566 -8.74 -36.00 6.82
CA ARG A 566 -8.70 -35.41 8.17
C ARG A 566 -9.83 -34.41 8.47
N CYS A 567 -10.46 -33.79 7.47
CA CYS A 567 -11.40 -32.66 7.65
C CYS A 567 -12.64 -32.68 6.72
N HIS A 568 -12.54 -33.30 5.54
CA HIS A 568 -13.63 -33.47 4.59
C HIS A 568 -13.69 -34.95 4.22
N LYS A 569 -14.66 -35.69 4.76
CA LYS A 569 -15.03 -36.98 4.15
C LYS A 569 -15.73 -36.66 2.82
N SER A 570 -15.52 -37.48 1.80
CA SER A 570 -16.30 -37.40 0.56
C SER A 570 -17.77 -37.73 0.90
N SER A 571 -18.57 -36.70 1.20
CA SER A 571 -20.02 -36.78 1.28
C SER A 571 -20.61 -36.34 -0.07
N GLY A 572 -21.76 -36.89 -0.47
CA GLY A 572 -22.43 -36.51 -1.72
C GLY A 572 -22.68 -35.00 -1.88
N ASP A 573 -22.70 -34.26 -0.78
CA ASP A 573 -23.01 -32.82 -0.75
C ASP A 573 -21.80 -31.88 -0.98
N ILE A 574 -20.57 -32.39 -1.02
CA ILE A 574 -19.36 -31.55 -1.14
C ILE A 574 -18.40 -32.10 -2.20
N ASP A 575 -18.29 -31.39 -3.32
CA ASP A 575 -17.23 -31.62 -4.32
C ASP A 575 -15.89 -31.07 -3.81
N PHE A 576 -15.12 -31.94 -3.14
CA PHE A 576 -13.81 -31.59 -2.60
C PHE A 576 -12.81 -31.22 -3.69
N LYS A 577 -12.85 -31.87 -4.86
CA LYS A 577 -11.91 -31.59 -5.95
C LYS A 577 -12.14 -30.18 -6.48
N ALA A 578 -13.39 -29.80 -6.73
CA ALA A 578 -13.74 -28.45 -7.12
C ALA A 578 -13.37 -27.43 -6.04
N LEU A 579 -13.56 -27.76 -4.76
CA LEU A 579 -13.19 -26.90 -3.63
C LEU A 579 -11.67 -26.65 -3.55
N ALA A 580 -10.86 -27.71 -3.59
CA ALA A 580 -9.41 -27.63 -3.44
C ALA A 580 -8.73 -26.88 -4.60
N HIS A 581 -9.34 -26.91 -5.79
CA HIS A 581 -8.86 -26.24 -6.99
C HIS A 581 -9.53 -24.89 -7.25
N LYS A 582 -10.46 -24.46 -6.38
CA LYS A 582 -11.13 -23.16 -6.50
C LYS A 582 -10.14 -22.02 -6.27
N GLY A 583 -9.73 -21.37 -7.36
CA GLY A 583 -8.78 -20.26 -7.33
C GLY A 583 -8.27 -19.93 -8.73
N ILE A 584 -7.10 -19.31 -8.77
CA ILE A 584 -6.44 -18.90 -10.01
C ILE A 584 -6.10 -20.08 -10.93
N ASP A 585 -6.57 -20.02 -12.17
CA ASP A 585 -6.17 -20.92 -13.26
C ASP A 585 -5.21 -20.20 -14.21
N PHE A 586 -3.94 -20.61 -14.20
CA PHE A 586 -2.92 -20.03 -15.07
C PHE A 586 -3.12 -20.36 -16.54
N ARG A 587 -3.82 -21.45 -16.90
CA ARG A 587 -4.17 -21.72 -18.31
C ARG A 587 -5.13 -20.66 -18.82
N GLN A 588 -6.14 -20.34 -18.02
CA GLN A 588 -7.07 -19.26 -18.33
C GLN A 588 -6.37 -17.91 -18.40
N MET A 589 -5.42 -17.63 -17.49
CA MET A 589 -4.63 -16.39 -17.58
C MET A 589 -3.80 -16.30 -18.87
N VAL A 590 -3.18 -17.40 -19.33
CA VAL A 590 -2.47 -17.39 -20.61
C VAL A 590 -3.41 -17.13 -21.79
N LYS A 591 -4.61 -17.74 -21.79
CA LYS A 591 -5.65 -17.45 -22.80
C LYS A 591 -6.08 -15.99 -22.81
N GLU A 592 -6.02 -15.31 -21.67
CA GLU A 592 -6.31 -13.88 -21.51
C GLU A 592 -5.09 -12.98 -21.82
N GLY A 593 -3.97 -13.53 -22.29
CA GLY A 593 -2.79 -12.78 -22.70
C GLY A 593 -1.76 -12.50 -21.60
N TYR A 594 -1.88 -13.13 -20.42
CA TYR A 594 -0.87 -13.02 -19.37
C TYR A 594 0.33 -13.94 -19.63
N HIS A 595 1.54 -13.49 -19.29
CA HIS A 595 2.78 -14.25 -19.42
C HIS A 595 2.98 -15.26 -18.28
N ALA A 596 1.99 -16.12 -18.06
CA ALA A 596 1.94 -17.04 -16.92
C ALA A 596 2.13 -18.53 -17.30
N ALA A 597 2.63 -18.81 -18.51
CA ALA A 597 2.77 -20.18 -19.01
C ALA A 597 3.65 -21.06 -18.09
N GLU A 598 4.75 -20.51 -17.56
CA GLU A 598 5.65 -21.20 -16.62
C GLU A 598 5.01 -21.55 -15.26
N LEU A 599 3.81 -21.03 -15.00
CA LEU A 599 3.06 -21.22 -13.75
C LEU A 599 1.94 -22.26 -13.89
N ILE A 600 1.65 -22.73 -15.12
CA ILE A 600 0.65 -23.77 -15.35
C ILE A 600 1.07 -25.05 -14.63
N GLY A 601 0.18 -25.58 -13.78
CA GLY A 601 0.41 -26.81 -13.03
C GLY A 601 1.43 -26.68 -11.88
N ARG A 602 1.97 -25.47 -11.61
CA ARG A 602 2.83 -25.28 -10.44
C ARG A 602 2.06 -25.46 -9.15
N THR A 603 2.57 -26.35 -8.30
CA THR A 603 2.13 -26.60 -6.93
C THR A 603 3.25 -26.20 -5.97
N ASP A 604 3.06 -26.38 -4.66
CA ASP A 604 3.99 -25.93 -3.60
C ASP A 604 4.39 -24.46 -3.78
N TYR A 605 3.38 -23.61 -3.95
CA TYR A 605 3.59 -22.19 -4.19
C TYR A 605 4.41 -21.54 -3.08
N ILE A 606 4.24 -21.99 -1.84
CA ILE A 606 4.85 -21.39 -0.66
C ILE A 606 6.24 -21.98 -0.34
N ASN A 607 6.57 -23.19 -0.83
CA ASN A 607 7.79 -23.91 -0.49
C ASN A 607 7.94 -24.06 1.03
N PHE A 608 7.10 -24.91 1.62
CA PHE A 608 7.04 -25.07 3.07
C PHE A 608 8.38 -25.52 3.69
N LYS A 609 9.18 -26.31 2.97
CA LYS A 609 10.52 -26.73 3.42
C LYS A 609 11.45 -25.53 3.60
N ALA A 610 11.47 -24.59 2.65
CA ALA A 610 12.26 -23.37 2.76
C ALA A 610 11.81 -22.46 3.93
N LEU A 611 10.56 -22.62 4.39
CA LEU A 611 10.01 -21.92 5.54
C LEU A 611 10.20 -22.66 6.89
N GLY A 612 10.94 -23.77 6.89
CA GLY A 612 11.25 -24.55 8.10
C GLY A 612 10.16 -25.51 8.55
N TYR A 613 9.27 -25.92 7.65
CA TYR A 613 8.40 -27.09 7.87
C TYR A 613 9.09 -28.37 7.40
N ALA A 614 8.78 -29.51 8.03
CA ALA A 614 9.30 -30.81 7.60
C ALA A 614 8.75 -31.25 6.21
N GLY A 615 7.57 -30.75 5.85
CA GLY A 615 6.85 -31.05 4.62
C GLY A 615 5.61 -30.18 4.51
N ASP A 616 4.62 -30.63 3.75
CA ASP A 616 3.33 -29.96 3.65
C ASP A 616 2.63 -29.97 5.02
N PRO A 617 2.28 -28.79 5.61
CA PRO A 617 1.63 -28.72 6.92
C PRO A 617 0.32 -29.51 7.02
N ILE A 618 -0.35 -29.80 5.89
CA ILE A 618 -1.55 -30.62 5.89
C ILE A 618 -1.25 -32.10 6.20
N GLU A 619 -0.03 -32.55 5.88
CA GLU A 619 0.46 -33.91 6.10
C GLU A 619 1.16 -34.03 7.45
N VAL A 620 2.11 -33.13 7.71
CA VAL A 620 3.03 -33.23 8.86
C VAL A 620 2.64 -32.38 10.07
N GLY A 621 1.56 -31.59 9.96
CA GLY A 621 1.16 -30.63 10.97
C GLY A 621 1.88 -29.28 10.82
N GLY A 622 1.19 -28.20 11.20
CA GLY A 622 1.71 -26.84 11.09
C GLY A 622 1.72 -26.09 12.41
N ARG A 623 1.75 -24.74 12.34
CA ARG A 623 1.46 -23.88 13.51
C ARG A 623 0.04 -24.05 14.06
N PHE A 624 -0.83 -24.69 13.30
CA PHE A 624 -2.12 -25.14 13.76
C PHE A 624 -1.91 -26.32 14.73
N GLU A 625 -1.61 -26.03 16.00
CA GLU A 625 -1.42 -27.07 17.03
C GLU A 625 -2.72 -27.85 17.29
N THR A 626 -3.88 -27.22 17.04
CA THR A 626 -5.19 -27.88 17.01
C THR A 626 -6.12 -27.14 16.04
N LEU A 627 -6.71 -27.85 15.09
CA LEU A 627 -7.98 -27.42 14.48
C LEU A 627 -9.07 -27.88 15.45
N PRO A 628 -9.83 -26.98 16.11
CA PRO A 628 -10.91 -27.42 16.96
C PRO A 628 -11.96 -28.12 16.08
N LEU A 629 -12.00 -29.45 16.17
CA LEU A 629 -13.18 -30.24 15.87
C LEU A 629 -14.18 -29.98 16.99
N GLN A 630 -14.80 -28.81 17.01
CA GLN A 630 -16.02 -28.62 17.79
C GLN A 630 -17.17 -28.39 16.82
N THR A 631 -17.91 -29.47 16.60
CA THR A 631 -19.28 -29.48 16.11
C THR A 631 -20.14 -28.68 17.11
N GLY A 632 -20.20 -27.37 16.92
CA GLY A 632 -20.97 -26.49 17.78
C GLY A 632 -20.92 -25.08 17.22
N ALA A 633 -21.87 -24.75 16.36
CA ALA A 633 -22.11 -23.36 16.00
C ALA A 633 -22.43 -22.60 17.29
N GLN A 634 -21.51 -21.73 17.74
CA GLN A 634 -21.87 -20.78 18.78
C GLN A 634 -22.94 -19.83 18.23
N PRO A 635 -24.08 -19.65 18.93
CA PRO A 635 -25.09 -18.70 18.51
C PRO A 635 -24.48 -17.29 18.45
N PRO A 636 -24.93 -16.43 17.53
CA PRO A 636 -24.47 -15.04 17.51
C PRO A 636 -24.77 -14.38 18.87
N PRO A 637 -23.87 -13.53 19.39
CA PRO A 637 -24.13 -12.79 20.62
C PRO A 637 -25.43 -12.00 20.48
N SER A 638 -26.28 -12.02 21.51
CA SER A 638 -27.55 -11.31 21.50
C SER A 638 -27.33 -9.79 21.45
N TYR A 639 -28.13 -9.12 20.61
CA TYR A 639 -28.10 -7.68 20.34
C TYR A 639 -28.24 -6.82 21.60
N GLU A 640 -28.90 -7.34 22.65
CA GLU A 640 -29.16 -6.65 23.92
C GLU A 640 -27.89 -6.44 24.78
N SER A 641 -26.84 -7.25 24.58
CA SER A 641 -25.59 -7.14 25.35
C SER A 641 -24.75 -5.89 25.02
N PHE A 642 -25.07 -5.18 23.94
CA PHE A 642 -24.38 -3.94 23.53
C PHE A 642 -25.01 -2.66 24.09
N TRP A 643 -26.22 -2.71 24.65
CA TRP A 643 -27.04 -1.53 24.90
C TRP A 643 -27.52 -1.33 26.35
N SER A 644 -27.09 -2.16 27.30
CA SER A 644 -27.50 -2.00 28.69
C SER A 644 -26.39 -1.44 29.59
N LYS A 645 -26.76 -0.32 30.24
CA LYS A 645 -26.06 0.46 31.29
C LYS A 645 -25.12 1.56 30.76
N GLU A 646 -25.43 2.80 31.18
CA GLU A 646 -24.74 4.10 30.91
C GLU A 646 -25.28 4.96 29.75
N GLN A 647 -26.58 5.26 29.74
CA GLN A 647 -27.18 6.35 28.95
C GLN A 647 -27.77 7.46 29.85
N GLY A 648 -26.99 7.98 30.79
CA GLY A 648 -27.40 9.08 31.67
C GLY A 648 -27.19 10.48 31.07
N ASP A 649 -26.01 10.81 30.54
CA ASP A 649 -25.59 12.23 30.49
C ASP A 649 -25.02 12.75 29.16
N LEU A 650 -25.34 12.16 28.00
CA LEU A 650 -24.61 12.48 26.74
C LEU A 650 -25.40 13.26 25.67
N CYS A 651 -26.49 13.92 26.05
CA CYS A 651 -27.29 14.78 25.17
C CYS A 651 -27.15 16.28 25.51
N ASN A 652 -25.93 16.80 25.66
CA ASN A 652 -25.70 18.25 25.75
C ASN A 652 -25.29 18.84 24.37
N PRO A 653 -26.10 19.72 23.75
CA PRO A 653 -25.81 20.37 22.47
C PRO A 653 -24.63 21.37 22.48
N SER A 654 -24.03 21.69 23.63
CA SER A 654 -23.06 22.79 23.77
C SER A 654 -21.63 22.51 23.31
N THR A 655 -21.35 21.38 22.65
CA THR A 655 -19.97 20.97 22.26
C THR A 655 -19.73 20.92 20.73
N LEU A 656 -20.55 21.62 19.94
CA LEU A 656 -20.53 21.56 18.47
C LEU A 656 -20.32 22.92 17.77
N TRP A 657 -19.49 23.80 18.33
CA TRP A 657 -18.93 24.97 17.62
C TRP A 657 -17.41 24.86 17.49
#